data_AF-A0A5B8XT29-F1
#
_entry.id   AF-A0A5B8XT29-F1
#
_cell.length_a   1.000
_cell.length_b   1.000
_cell.length_c   1.000
_cell.angle_alpha   90.00
_cell.angle_beta   90.00
_cell.angle_gamma   90.00
#
_symmetry.space_group_name_H-M   'P 1'
#
loop_
_entity.id
_entity.type
_entity.pdbx_description
1 polymer ?
#
loop_
_entity_poly.entity_id
_entity_poly.type
_entity_poly.pdbx_seq_one_letter_code
_entity_poly.pdbx_strand_id
1 'polypeptide(L)'
;MTKFLILLLAGFLSACAGDSDGADFRAEDEGQPDLGVDEGPDAPASPEPEPELDFGVGEDVGGNNDNFGLNGGRVDVGESLNGRNAGVLSCPSRSLAGAVPIQLQRVEPGNTDIDLQASADGDLFIEFAPGEHQISSINTEGVKRLVLASSCWRDVSLEFTSALELDGLESVVIANLEIRGAAIQATDVDYFATVNSVFRGGDSAITWNSEGVLAVFHSAFEDYASALDLTGGEVRIAASVFSENQIGIQVNEAESESYAPFGSALSMVDVVVRGAADSRFGVRANSAMIVADNVLVAGIGAAADGVGVQNQNGLLGASSLEVRDSGRGLHLVGSRTRISESVIANNTDRGILFEGVASNRLAAALDTPGSPAFEPGELLPGIRVFQNLLDSAETFPGHIFLPGDMYLPGDMYFRERAFLPGDMYLPGDMYLPGDMYIGAGTLQGEARFMTMNLVNTNVESNGVAGVQSVAGGLWVSGGAITDTSTNAEGFGGHGVFVESPNFTLVQEASITENQGVALLSHAQTPAKMKVQGGLYFENLGGGIWSYAAELDAGENIELVIEDAAIVRSGGNGVFAYNVNAQVLNSQVMLTQVDGVAGAGDGLYFYGGRVSVIESLAIVGNQRLGAFFDNVSTGRIVDCSWSQNQLGEVGRAGVVAIDGPVNNPIAVVEVVSEGEMGAPGQIPGGTP
;
A
#
# COMPACT_ATOMS: atom_id res chain seq x y z
N MET A 1 -35.77 8.91 5.52
CA MET A 1 -34.95 7.86 6.15
C MET A 1 -33.50 7.97 5.70
N THR A 2 -33.07 7.48 4.51
CA THR A 2 -31.88 8.00 3.76
C THR A 2 -32.01 9.47 3.32
N LYS A 3 -32.96 10.17 3.96
CA LYS A 3 -33.77 11.32 3.56
C LYS A 3 -34.32 11.93 4.86
N PHE A 4 -33.40 12.34 5.72
CA PHE A 4 -33.44 13.20 6.92
C PHE A 4 -31.99 13.27 7.48
N LEU A 5 -31.16 12.28 7.11
CA LEU A 5 -29.92 12.49 6.35
C LEU A 5 -29.72 13.93 5.88
N ILE A 6 -28.57 14.51 6.18
CA ILE A 6 -28.06 15.82 5.74
C ILE A 6 -28.87 17.05 6.18
N LEU A 7 -30.18 16.95 6.42
CA LEU A 7 -31.07 18.07 6.79
C LEU A 7 -30.70 18.76 8.12
N LEU A 8 -30.05 18.03 9.04
CA LEU A 8 -29.53 18.58 10.29
C LEU A 8 -28.05 19.00 10.16
N LEU A 9 -27.22 18.22 9.43
CA LEU A 9 -25.85 18.59 9.07
C LEU A 9 -25.77 19.95 8.33
N ALA A 10 -26.71 20.22 7.41
CA ALA A 10 -26.73 21.43 6.59
C ALA A 10 -27.28 22.67 7.32
N GLY A 11 -27.97 22.52 8.45
CA GLY A 11 -28.44 23.65 9.25
C GLY A 11 -27.30 24.27 10.06
N PHE A 12 -26.52 23.44 10.75
CA PHE A 12 -25.51 23.89 11.70
C PHE A 12 -24.19 24.35 11.07
N LEU A 13 -23.82 23.83 9.89
CA LEU A 13 -22.71 24.37 9.09
C LEU A 13 -22.90 25.85 8.66
N SER A 14 -24.10 26.44 8.84
CA SER A 14 -24.45 27.76 8.31
C SER A 14 -24.65 28.89 9.32
N ALA A 15 -24.62 28.62 10.63
CA ALA A 15 -25.04 29.62 11.63
C ALA A 15 -24.05 30.78 11.86
N CYS A 16 -22.76 30.62 11.52
CA CYS A 16 -21.83 31.74 11.36
C CYS A 16 -20.64 31.43 10.44
N ALA A 17 -20.75 31.86 9.18
CA ALA A 17 -19.67 32.62 8.58
C ALA A 17 -20.00 34.10 8.82
N GLY A 18 -19.24 34.77 9.69
CA GLY A 18 -19.58 36.11 10.20
C GLY A 18 -18.41 37.09 10.18
N ASP A 19 -18.55 38.10 9.32
CA ASP A 19 -17.87 39.40 9.26
C ASP A 19 -16.42 39.54 9.78
N SER A 20 -15.51 39.78 8.83
CA SER A 20 -14.23 40.42 9.08
C SER A 20 -14.40 41.93 9.29
N ASP A 21 -14.65 42.35 10.53
CA ASP A 21 -14.44 43.74 10.97
C ASP A 21 -13.21 43.82 11.87
N GLY A 22 -12.25 44.65 11.47
CA GLY A 22 -10.88 44.58 11.97
C GLY A 22 -10.61 45.30 13.29
N ALA A 23 -9.52 44.90 13.95
CA ALA A 23 -8.87 45.67 15.00
C ALA A 23 -7.36 45.67 14.80
N ASP A 24 -6.77 46.86 14.69
CA ASP A 24 -5.32 47.08 14.71
C ASP A 24 -4.68 46.44 15.96
N PHE A 25 -3.65 45.63 15.77
CA PHE A 25 -2.68 45.35 16.84
C PHE A 25 -1.33 45.99 16.49
N ARG A 26 -0.99 47.04 17.24
CA ARG A 26 0.37 47.57 17.28
C ARG A 26 1.25 46.59 18.05
N ALA A 27 2.42 46.29 17.50
CA ALA A 27 3.50 45.71 18.27
C ALA A 27 4.05 46.76 19.24
N GLU A 28 4.17 46.40 20.52
CA GLU A 28 5.13 47.02 21.44
C GLU A 28 6.29 46.03 21.67
N ASP A 29 7.47 46.60 21.85
CA ASP A 29 8.78 45.97 21.67
C ASP A 29 9.44 45.79 23.05
N GLU A 30 9.59 44.55 23.52
CA GLU A 30 10.21 44.24 24.83
C GLU A 30 11.57 43.55 24.69
N GLY A 31 12.62 44.37 24.74
CA GLY A 31 13.74 44.22 25.68
C GLY A 31 14.58 42.93 25.66
N GLN A 32 15.68 42.95 24.89
CA GLN A 32 16.85 42.12 25.19
C GLN A 32 17.64 42.68 26.41
N PRO A 33 18.17 41.82 27.30
CA PRO A 33 19.15 42.21 28.31
C PRO A 33 20.60 41.98 27.83
N ASP A 34 21.48 42.94 28.15
CA ASP A 34 22.94 42.87 27.97
C ASP A 34 23.59 41.68 28.70
N LEU A 35 24.61 41.09 28.07
CA LEU A 35 25.71 40.40 28.74
C LEU A 35 27.05 40.89 28.17
N GLY A 36 27.78 41.65 28.98
CA GLY A 36 29.10 42.19 28.62
C GLY A 36 30.21 41.14 28.64
N VAL A 37 31.23 41.37 27.81
CA VAL A 37 32.47 40.58 27.75
C VAL A 37 33.64 41.47 28.16
N ASP A 38 34.52 40.93 29.01
CA ASP A 38 35.64 41.64 29.65
C ASP A 38 36.92 41.60 28.77
N GLU A 39 37.79 42.61 28.89
CA GLU A 39 39.00 42.74 28.06
C GLU A 39 40.25 42.04 28.66
N GLY A 40 41.15 41.54 27.81
CA GLY A 40 42.46 41.00 28.25
C GLY A 40 43.38 40.58 27.09
N PRO A 41 44.54 41.24 26.85
CA PRO A 41 45.36 41.04 25.65
C PRO A 41 46.66 40.24 25.88
N ASP A 42 47.23 39.65 24.80
CA ASP A 42 48.61 39.93 24.30
C ASP A 42 49.03 38.98 23.14
N ALA A 43 49.91 39.46 22.26
CA ALA A 43 50.44 38.79 21.05
C ALA A 43 51.85 38.12 21.34
N PRO A 44 52.64 37.50 20.40
CA PRO A 44 52.76 37.81 18.95
C PRO A 44 53.12 36.68 17.92
N ALA A 45 52.71 36.94 16.67
CA ALA A 45 53.40 36.78 15.36
C ALA A 45 54.21 35.52 14.91
N SER A 46 53.76 34.97 13.76
CA SER A 46 54.53 34.49 12.57
C SER A 46 55.17 33.09 12.57
N PRO A 47 55.51 32.48 11.39
CA PRO A 47 55.20 32.88 9.98
C PRO A 47 54.55 31.76 9.12
N GLU A 48 54.08 32.12 7.90
CA GLU A 48 53.74 31.19 6.79
C GLU A 48 55.02 30.53 6.19
N PRO A 49 54.93 29.43 5.42
CA PRO A 49 54.57 29.45 3.98
C PRO A 49 53.82 28.17 3.50
N GLU A 50 53.48 27.84 2.23
CA GLU A 50 53.56 28.43 0.86
C GLU A 50 52.17 28.23 0.15
N PRO A 51 51.87 28.84 -1.02
CA PRO A 51 50.53 28.83 -1.62
C PRO A 51 50.25 27.62 -2.54
N GLU A 52 49.05 27.02 -2.45
CA GLU A 52 48.52 26.11 -3.48
C GLU A 52 47.49 26.79 -4.40
N LEU A 53 47.39 26.26 -5.61
CA LEU A 53 46.76 26.92 -6.76
C LEU A 53 45.25 26.72 -6.81
N ASP A 54 44.56 27.85 -6.97
CA ASP A 54 43.17 27.93 -7.41
C ASP A 54 43.01 27.34 -8.82
N PHE A 55 42.27 26.24 -8.91
CA PHE A 55 41.57 25.81 -10.11
C PHE A 55 40.11 25.54 -9.75
N GLY A 56 39.33 26.61 -9.61
CA GLY A 56 37.89 26.52 -9.52
C GLY A 56 37.27 25.77 -10.71
N VAL A 57 36.63 24.64 -10.40
CA VAL A 57 35.48 24.11 -11.15
C VAL A 57 34.34 24.07 -10.15
N GLY A 58 33.34 24.94 -10.35
CA GLY A 58 32.20 25.02 -9.44
C GLY A 58 31.18 23.94 -9.76
N GLU A 59 30.81 23.17 -8.75
CA GLU A 59 29.55 22.41 -8.72
C GLU A 59 28.78 22.82 -7.46
N ASP A 60 27.53 23.23 -7.66
CA ASP A 60 26.63 23.63 -6.58
C ASP A 60 26.25 22.40 -5.74
N VAL A 61 26.83 22.26 -4.56
CA VAL A 61 26.33 21.33 -3.55
C VAL A 61 25.10 21.96 -2.90
N GLY A 62 23.93 21.66 -3.45
CA GLY A 62 22.65 21.99 -2.83
C GLY A 62 22.54 21.32 -1.46
N GLY A 63 22.39 22.13 -0.40
CA GLY A 63 22.23 21.61 0.95
C GLY A 63 20.85 21.00 1.17
N ASN A 64 20.79 19.69 1.43
CA ASN A 64 19.60 19.07 2.01
C ASN A 64 19.33 19.67 3.38
N ASN A 65 18.19 20.33 3.52
CA ASN A 65 17.76 21.02 4.73
C ASN A 65 16.44 20.41 5.25
N ASP A 66 16.38 19.08 5.32
CA ASP A 66 15.26 18.35 5.91
C ASP A 66 15.53 18.04 7.39
N ASN A 67 15.60 19.10 8.20
CA ASN A 67 15.58 19.00 9.65
C ASN A 67 14.13 19.14 10.14
N PHE A 68 13.38 18.04 10.19
CA PHE A 68 12.14 17.95 10.96
C PHE A 68 12.45 17.92 12.47
N GLY A 69 12.80 19.07 13.01
CA GLY A 69 12.99 19.28 14.44
C GLY A 69 11.67 19.37 15.17
N LEU A 70 11.14 18.22 15.62
CA LEU A 70 9.97 18.17 16.51
C LEU A 70 10.28 18.88 17.82
N ASN A 71 9.52 19.94 18.13
CA ASN A 71 9.64 20.67 19.39
C ASN A 71 8.24 21.07 19.90
N GLY A 72 7.66 20.23 20.78
CA GLY A 72 6.56 20.64 21.66
C GLY A 72 5.11 20.42 21.17
N GLY A 73 4.67 19.17 21.09
CA GLY A 73 3.35 18.76 21.63
C GLY A 73 2.08 19.44 21.11
N ARG A 74 1.82 19.37 19.79
CA ARG A 74 0.46 19.36 19.23
C ARG A 74 0.49 18.89 17.78
N VAL A 75 -0.32 17.89 17.42
CA VAL A 75 -0.59 17.57 16.01
C VAL A 75 -1.70 18.49 15.54
N ASP A 76 -1.34 19.51 14.75
CA ASP A 76 -2.34 20.35 14.11
C ASP A 76 -2.83 19.71 12.81
N VAL A 77 -4.12 19.42 12.73
CA VAL A 77 -4.71 18.61 11.65
C VAL A 77 -4.52 19.27 10.27
N GLY A 78 -4.39 20.61 10.24
CA GLY A 78 -4.08 21.36 9.02
C GLY A 78 -2.68 21.14 8.46
N GLU A 79 -1.67 20.87 9.31
CA GLU A 79 -0.31 20.59 8.84
C GLU A 79 -0.18 19.17 8.27
N SER A 80 -0.92 18.20 8.83
CA SER A 80 -0.94 16.82 8.33
C SER A 80 -1.63 16.65 6.97
N LEU A 81 -2.36 17.65 6.47
CA LEU A 81 -3.19 17.58 5.26
C LEU A 81 -2.70 18.49 4.12
N ASN A 82 -1.38 18.64 3.99
CA ASN A 82 -0.72 19.39 2.90
C ASN A 82 -1.29 20.80 2.66
N GLY A 83 -1.53 21.55 3.75
CA GLY A 83 -1.89 22.98 3.67
C GLY A 83 -3.33 23.27 3.23
N ARG A 84 -4.25 22.30 3.28
CA ARG A 84 -5.69 22.56 3.11
C ARG A 84 -6.24 23.23 4.38
N ASN A 85 -6.54 24.53 4.31
CA ASN A 85 -7.02 25.34 5.44
C ASN A 85 -8.26 24.75 6.12
N ALA A 86 -8.11 24.31 7.38
CA ALA A 86 -9.24 24.12 8.30
C ALA A 86 -9.65 25.50 8.88
N GLY A 87 -10.82 26.00 8.48
CA GLY A 87 -11.28 27.32 8.88
C GLY A 87 -11.69 27.42 10.36
N VAL A 88 -11.35 28.54 11.00
CA VAL A 88 -11.82 28.87 12.36
C VAL A 88 -13.22 29.49 12.27
N LEU A 89 -14.16 28.99 13.08
CA LEU A 89 -15.57 29.41 13.11
C LEU A 89 -15.94 29.97 14.49
N SER A 90 -16.91 30.89 14.53
CA SER A 90 -17.54 31.38 15.78
C SER A 90 -19.06 31.13 15.75
N CYS A 91 -19.74 31.14 16.90
CA CYS A 91 -21.08 30.54 17.02
C CYS A 91 -22.13 31.46 17.69
N PRO A 92 -23.27 31.75 17.02
CA PRO A 92 -24.46 32.35 17.62
C PRO A 92 -25.59 31.33 17.79
N SER A 93 -26.24 31.33 18.95
CA SER A 93 -27.31 30.38 19.26
C SER A 93 -28.70 30.80 18.73
N ARG A 94 -29.37 29.93 17.96
CA ARG A 94 -30.82 29.97 17.72
C ARG A 94 -31.43 28.57 17.77
N SER A 95 -32.50 28.40 18.54
CA SER A 95 -33.20 27.12 18.73
C SER A 95 -34.07 26.72 17.53
N LEU A 96 -33.93 25.48 17.07
CA LEU A 96 -34.81 24.83 16.10
C LEU A 96 -36.03 24.22 16.81
N ALA A 97 -37.22 24.82 16.65
CA ALA A 97 -38.45 24.33 17.25
C ALA A 97 -39.53 24.06 16.18
N GLY A 98 -39.68 22.79 15.78
CA GLY A 98 -40.78 22.37 14.90
C GLY A 98 -40.74 20.93 14.36
N ALA A 99 -41.86 20.23 14.56
CA ALA A 99 -42.38 19.09 13.77
C ALA A 99 -42.07 17.62 14.12
N VAL A 100 -41.28 17.29 15.15
CA VAL A 100 -41.20 15.92 15.74
C VAL A 100 -41.09 16.05 17.27
N PRO A 101 -41.65 15.14 18.10
CA PRO A 101 -41.38 15.08 19.53
C PRO A 101 -39.95 14.58 19.82
N ILE A 102 -38.95 15.34 19.38
CA ILE A 102 -37.54 15.14 19.76
C ILE A 102 -37.39 15.70 21.18
N GLN A 103 -36.88 14.88 22.10
CA GLN A 103 -36.47 15.39 23.40
C GLN A 103 -35.12 16.10 23.22
N LEU A 104 -35.18 17.43 23.07
CA LEU A 104 -34.01 18.30 23.08
C LEU A 104 -33.63 18.62 24.52
N GLN A 105 -32.53 18.04 25.00
CA GLN A 105 -31.94 18.37 26.29
C GLN A 105 -30.64 19.14 26.07
N ARG A 106 -30.51 20.30 26.71
CA ARG A 106 -29.26 21.06 26.74
C ARG A 106 -28.55 20.81 28.07
N VAL A 107 -27.26 20.46 28.00
CA VAL A 107 -26.42 20.18 29.16
C VAL A 107 -25.42 21.32 29.35
N GLU A 108 -25.39 21.90 30.54
CA GLU A 108 -24.41 22.90 30.96
C GLU A 108 -23.29 22.22 31.78
N PRO A 109 -22.03 22.71 31.72
CA PRO A 109 -20.90 22.10 32.41
C PRO A 109 -21.07 21.98 33.93
N GLY A 110 -20.40 20.98 34.52
CA GLY A 110 -20.42 20.72 35.97
C GLY A 110 -21.66 19.97 36.48
N ASN A 111 -22.55 19.53 35.61
CA ASN A 111 -23.64 18.62 35.96
C ASN A 111 -23.16 17.15 35.84
N THR A 112 -22.72 16.55 36.94
CA THR A 112 -22.00 15.26 36.94
C THR A 112 -22.88 14.01 36.94
N ASP A 113 -24.18 14.13 37.28
CA ASP A 113 -25.17 13.06 37.22
C ASP A 113 -26.29 13.48 36.26
N ILE A 114 -26.09 13.20 34.97
CA ILE A 114 -27.09 13.45 33.94
C ILE A 114 -27.90 12.16 33.71
N ASP A 115 -28.87 11.90 34.60
CA ASP A 115 -29.84 10.80 34.40
C ASP A 115 -30.79 11.15 33.24
N LEU A 116 -30.33 10.85 32.03
CA LEU A 116 -30.99 11.11 30.76
C LEU A 116 -32.05 10.04 30.48
N GLN A 117 -33.21 10.13 31.16
CA GLN A 117 -34.34 9.25 30.88
C GLN A 117 -35.13 9.74 29.67
N ALA A 118 -34.99 9.05 28.54
CA ALA A 118 -35.85 9.26 27.38
C ALA A 118 -37.29 8.84 27.67
N SER A 119 -38.26 9.45 26.99
CA SER A 119 -39.57 8.81 26.86
C SER A 119 -39.46 7.58 25.95
N ALA A 120 -39.96 6.43 26.41
CA ALA A 120 -40.03 5.21 25.61
C ALA A 120 -40.56 5.45 24.18
N ASP A 121 -39.93 4.80 23.20
CA ASP A 121 -40.11 4.94 21.75
C ASP A 121 -39.63 6.29 21.15
N GLY A 122 -38.74 7.00 21.85
CA GLY A 122 -38.34 8.37 21.50
C GLY A 122 -37.00 8.55 20.74
N ASP A 123 -36.86 9.75 20.17
CA ASP A 123 -35.58 10.33 19.75
C ASP A 123 -35.00 11.18 20.89
N LEU A 124 -33.75 10.93 21.27
CA LEU A 124 -33.02 11.70 22.29
C LEU A 124 -31.93 12.54 21.62
N PHE A 125 -32.03 13.86 21.74
CA PHE A 125 -31.02 14.80 21.26
C PHE A 125 -30.44 15.57 22.45
N ILE A 126 -29.13 15.45 22.65
CA ILE A 126 -28.41 16.16 23.71
C ILE A 126 -27.47 17.18 23.07
N GLU A 127 -27.72 18.47 23.34
CA GLU A 127 -26.82 19.58 23.02
C GLU A 127 -25.94 19.90 24.22
N PHE A 128 -24.62 19.71 24.10
CA PHE A 128 -23.66 20.10 25.12
C PHE A 128 -23.18 21.54 24.91
N ALA A 129 -23.30 22.37 25.95
CA ALA A 129 -22.70 23.70 25.98
C ALA A 129 -21.18 23.63 26.23
N PRO A 130 -20.38 24.59 25.73
CA PRO A 130 -18.93 24.68 25.93
C PRO A 130 -18.46 24.43 27.36
N GLY A 131 -17.50 23.52 27.53
CA GLY A 131 -16.90 23.15 28.80
C GLY A 131 -16.63 21.65 28.94
N GLU A 132 -16.17 21.26 30.12
CA GLU A 132 -15.89 19.86 30.49
C GLU A 132 -17.10 19.24 31.22
N HIS A 133 -17.49 18.05 30.81
CA HIS A 133 -18.63 17.30 31.34
C HIS A 133 -18.18 15.91 31.75
N GLN A 134 -18.39 15.54 33.00
CA GLN A 134 -18.18 14.17 33.47
C GLN A 134 -19.49 13.40 33.32
N ILE A 135 -19.45 12.29 32.58
CA ILE A 135 -20.61 11.44 32.31
C ILE A 135 -20.35 10.05 32.91
N SER A 136 -21.16 9.67 33.89
CA SER A 136 -21.13 8.34 34.49
C SER A 136 -21.79 7.30 33.60
N SER A 137 -22.97 7.62 33.06
CA SER A 137 -23.71 6.80 32.10
C SER A 137 -24.74 7.64 31.33
N ILE A 138 -25.30 7.07 30.26
CA ILE A 138 -26.47 7.59 29.54
C ILE A 138 -27.47 6.43 29.47
N ASN A 139 -28.68 6.59 30.00
CA ASN A 139 -29.69 5.54 29.92
C ASN A 139 -30.38 5.55 28.55
N THR A 140 -30.09 4.54 27.73
CA THR A 140 -30.69 4.39 26.40
C THR A 140 -31.93 3.49 26.38
N GLU A 141 -32.47 3.04 27.52
CA GLU A 141 -33.65 2.18 27.58
C GLU A 141 -34.86 2.84 26.88
N GLY A 142 -35.32 2.21 25.80
CA GLY A 142 -36.44 2.71 24.99
C GLY A 142 -36.11 3.89 24.05
N VAL A 143 -34.84 4.30 23.97
CA VAL A 143 -34.34 5.19 22.90
C VAL A 143 -34.27 4.38 21.60
N LYS A 144 -34.72 4.97 20.49
CA LYS A 144 -34.45 4.42 19.15
C LYS A 144 -33.28 5.13 18.48
N ARG A 145 -33.19 6.44 18.67
CA ARG A 145 -32.23 7.30 17.99
C ARG A 145 -31.59 8.27 18.97
N LEU A 146 -30.26 8.23 19.07
CA LEU A 146 -29.45 9.05 19.96
C LEU A 146 -28.60 10.03 19.14
N VAL A 147 -28.64 11.32 19.52
CA VAL A 147 -27.73 12.34 18.99
C VAL A 147 -27.04 13.04 20.15
N LEU A 148 -25.71 12.92 20.20
CA LEU A 148 -24.82 13.69 21.07
C LEU A 148 -24.11 14.74 20.21
N ALA A 149 -24.32 16.03 20.49
CA ALA A 149 -23.71 17.07 19.68
C ALA A 149 -23.30 18.29 20.50
N SER A 150 -22.30 19.03 20.01
CA SER A 150 -22.16 20.45 20.34
C SER A 150 -22.32 21.32 19.10
N SER A 151 -22.80 22.54 19.33
CA SER A 151 -22.81 23.64 18.38
C SER A 151 -21.44 24.35 18.28
N CYS A 152 -20.50 24.04 19.19
CA CYS A 152 -19.15 24.62 19.24
C CYS A 152 -18.10 23.51 19.11
N TRP A 153 -17.33 23.50 18.02
CA TRP A 153 -16.32 22.46 17.75
C TRP A 153 -15.13 22.55 18.71
N ARG A 154 -14.72 21.42 19.29
CA ARG A 154 -13.59 21.28 20.26
C ARG A 154 -13.73 22.04 21.59
N ASP A 155 -14.77 22.85 21.78
CA ASP A 155 -15.05 23.54 23.05
C ASP A 155 -15.77 22.66 24.09
N VAL A 156 -16.18 21.44 23.72
CA VAL A 156 -16.83 20.48 24.62
C VAL A 156 -15.99 19.22 24.76
N SER A 157 -15.64 18.88 26.00
CA SER A 157 -14.99 17.62 26.39
C SER A 157 -15.93 16.79 27.25
N LEU A 158 -16.19 15.54 26.84
CA LEU A 158 -16.96 14.55 27.58
C LEU A 158 -15.99 13.50 28.17
N GLU A 159 -15.84 13.49 29.50
CA GLU A 159 -15.06 12.48 30.21
C GLU A 159 -16.00 11.35 30.69
N PHE A 160 -15.87 10.16 30.11
CA PHE A 160 -16.66 8.99 30.49
C PHE A 160 -15.93 8.18 31.57
N THR A 161 -16.54 8.03 32.74
CA THR A 161 -15.95 7.24 33.86
C THR A 161 -16.13 5.73 33.69
N SER A 162 -17.02 5.33 32.78
CA SER A 162 -17.36 3.95 32.43
C SER A 162 -17.78 3.91 30.97
N ALA A 163 -17.69 2.74 30.32
CA ALA A 163 -17.97 2.60 28.90
C ALA A 163 -19.40 3.07 28.56
N LEU A 164 -19.54 3.76 27.42
CA LEU A 164 -20.85 4.14 26.91
C LEU A 164 -21.44 2.94 26.16
N GLU A 165 -22.24 2.15 26.86
CA GLU A 165 -22.97 1.02 26.30
C GLU A 165 -24.16 1.52 25.46
N LEU A 166 -24.20 1.11 24.19
CA LEU A 166 -25.22 1.47 23.18
C LEU A 166 -25.73 0.18 22.55
N ASP A 167 -26.93 -0.26 22.95
CA ASP A 167 -27.51 -1.56 22.57
C ASP A 167 -28.85 -1.37 21.84
N GLY A 168 -29.03 -2.06 20.72
CA GLY A 168 -30.31 -2.14 19.99
C GLY A 168 -30.84 -0.82 19.39
N LEU A 169 -29.97 0.13 19.04
CA LEU A 169 -30.36 1.46 18.55
C LEU A 169 -30.48 1.52 17.01
N GLU A 170 -31.55 2.13 16.51
CA GLU A 170 -31.75 2.38 15.06
C GLU A 170 -30.77 3.44 14.51
N SER A 171 -30.33 4.40 15.33
CA SER A 171 -29.23 5.30 14.93
C SER A 171 -28.53 6.02 16.09
N VAL A 172 -27.21 6.14 16.01
CA VAL A 172 -26.37 6.96 16.89
C VAL A 172 -25.62 8.01 16.06
N VAL A 173 -25.56 9.26 16.53
CA VAL A 173 -24.73 10.32 15.93
C VAL A 173 -23.97 11.07 17.03
N ILE A 174 -22.65 11.22 16.85
CA ILE A 174 -21.74 11.94 17.74
C ILE A 174 -21.02 13.03 16.93
N ALA A 175 -21.34 14.31 17.18
CA ALA A 175 -20.90 15.42 16.34
C ALA A 175 -20.25 16.58 17.11
N ASN A 176 -19.06 16.99 16.66
CA ASN A 176 -18.30 18.14 17.18
C ASN A 176 -17.88 18.02 18.67
N LEU A 177 -17.62 16.82 19.17
CA LEU A 177 -17.29 16.56 20.58
C LEU A 177 -15.84 16.07 20.75
N GLU A 178 -15.16 16.48 21.82
CA GLU A 178 -14.01 15.74 22.34
C GLU A 178 -14.52 14.70 23.36
N ILE A 179 -14.11 13.45 23.21
CA ILE A 179 -14.50 12.31 24.05
C ILE A 179 -13.24 11.74 24.67
N ARG A 180 -13.24 11.57 26.00
CA ARG A 180 -12.09 11.13 26.78
C ARG A 180 -12.43 9.95 27.67
N GLY A 181 -11.47 9.05 27.85
CA GLY A 181 -11.56 7.96 28.82
C GLY A 181 -12.22 6.70 28.26
N ALA A 182 -13.33 6.29 28.84
CA ALA A 182 -13.88 4.96 28.57
C ALA A 182 -14.45 4.80 27.15
N ALA A 183 -14.34 3.56 26.63
CA ALA A 183 -14.76 3.18 25.29
C ALA A 183 -16.27 3.37 25.05
N ILE A 184 -16.65 3.64 23.80
CA ILE A 184 -18.03 3.45 23.34
C ILE A 184 -18.18 1.99 22.90
N GLN A 185 -19.19 1.30 23.42
CA GLN A 185 -19.51 -0.09 23.06
C GLN A 185 -20.86 -0.13 22.36
N ALA A 186 -20.85 -0.34 21.05
CA ALA A 186 -22.04 -0.36 20.21
C ALA A 186 -22.38 -1.80 19.77
N THR A 187 -23.50 -2.33 20.26
CA THR A 187 -24.02 -3.66 19.92
C THR A 187 -25.39 -3.54 19.26
N ASP A 188 -25.65 -4.32 18.21
CA ASP A 188 -26.94 -4.33 17.48
C ASP A 188 -27.45 -2.92 17.07
N VAL A 189 -26.53 -2.01 16.72
CA VAL A 189 -26.83 -0.65 16.25
C VAL A 189 -26.91 -0.64 14.72
N ASP A 190 -28.05 -0.24 14.14
CA ASP A 190 -28.24 -0.21 12.68
C ASP A 190 -27.34 0.82 11.97
N TYR A 191 -27.11 1.97 12.59
CA TYR A 191 -26.33 3.07 12.03
C TYR A 191 -25.62 3.89 13.13
N PHE A 192 -24.31 4.07 13.03
CA PHE A 192 -23.52 4.91 13.93
C PHE A 192 -22.72 5.90 13.09
N ALA A 193 -22.76 7.20 13.42
CA ALA A 193 -21.89 8.21 12.81
C ALA A 193 -21.08 9.00 13.85
N THR A 194 -19.77 9.18 13.59
CA THR A 194 -18.98 10.26 14.18
C THR A 194 -18.69 11.32 13.12
N VAL A 195 -18.81 12.60 13.48
CA VAL A 195 -18.53 13.73 12.58
C VAL A 195 -17.78 14.83 13.32
N ASN A 196 -16.59 15.23 12.83
CA ASN A 196 -15.76 16.29 13.42
C ASN A 196 -15.41 16.06 14.91
N SER A 197 -15.34 14.80 15.37
CA SER A 197 -15.16 14.47 16.79
C SER A 197 -13.72 14.01 17.07
N VAL A 198 -13.24 14.26 18.29
CA VAL A 198 -11.89 13.86 18.72
C VAL A 198 -12.05 12.84 19.86
N PHE A 199 -11.40 11.70 19.76
CA PHE A 199 -11.38 10.66 20.78
C PHE A 199 -9.97 10.62 21.38
N ARG A 200 -9.85 10.60 22.71
CA ARG A 200 -8.54 10.55 23.40
C ARG A 200 -8.50 9.60 24.59
N GLY A 201 -7.51 8.72 24.57
CA GLY A 201 -7.01 7.98 25.74
C GLY A 201 -7.95 6.90 26.25
N GLY A 202 -7.45 5.66 26.32
CA GLY A 202 -8.18 4.53 26.89
C GLY A 202 -7.76 3.19 26.27
N ASP A 203 -8.44 2.11 26.63
CA ASP A 203 -8.19 0.80 26.02
C ASP A 203 -8.75 0.74 24.58
N SER A 204 -9.98 1.23 24.38
CA SER A 204 -10.63 1.31 23.07
C SER A 204 -11.40 2.63 22.93
N ALA A 205 -11.47 3.22 21.73
CA ALA A 205 -12.33 4.39 21.51
C ALA A 205 -13.75 3.97 21.12
N ILE A 206 -13.87 3.10 20.11
CA ILE A 206 -15.13 2.49 19.69
C ILE A 206 -14.92 0.99 19.48
N THR A 207 -15.64 0.20 20.28
CA THR A 207 -15.85 -1.22 20.06
C THR A 207 -17.21 -1.41 19.41
N TRP A 208 -17.23 -1.95 18.19
CA TRP A 208 -18.41 -2.16 17.36
C TRP A 208 -18.68 -3.65 17.21
N ASN A 209 -19.92 -4.07 17.49
CA ASN A 209 -20.39 -5.44 17.34
C ASN A 209 -21.80 -5.43 16.76
N SER A 210 -21.92 -5.16 15.46
CA SER A 210 -23.21 -5.02 14.77
C SER A 210 -23.09 -5.27 13.27
N GLU A 211 -24.16 -5.78 12.66
CA GLU A 211 -24.31 -5.91 11.20
C GLU A 211 -24.64 -4.58 10.49
N GLY A 212 -24.85 -3.49 11.24
CA GLY A 212 -25.21 -2.17 10.73
C GLY A 212 -24.06 -1.43 10.03
N VAL A 213 -24.20 -0.10 9.92
CA VAL A 213 -23.19 0.78 9.30
C VAL A 213 -22.52 1.68 10.33
N LEU A 214 -21.20 1.60 10.46
CA LEU A 214 -20.38 2.58 11.18
C LEU A 214 -19.78 3.59 10.20
N ALA A 215 -19.94 4.87 10.47
CA ALA A 215 -19.44 5.96 9.64
C ALA A 215 -18.58 6.93 10.47
N VAL A 216 -17.38 7.26 9.99
CA VAL A 216 -16.39 8.08 10.68
C VAL A 216 -15.91 9.16 9.72
N PHE A 217 -16.25 10.42 10.01
CA PHE A 217 -15.98 11.54 9.10
C PHE A 217 -15.29 12.70 9.82
N HIS A 218 -14.14 13.15 9.31
CA HIS A 218 -13.38 14.28 9.88
C HIS A 218 -13.05 14.11 11.37
N SER A 219 -12.90 12.87 11.83
CA SER A 219 -12.66 12.55 13.24
C SER A 219 -11.17 12.26 13.50
N ALA A 220 -10.73 12.45 14.74
CA ALA A 220 -9.39 12.12 15.21
C ALA A 220 -9.44 11.12 16.37
N PHE A 221 -8.51 10.16 16.41
CA PHE A 221 -8.40 9.13 17.44
C PHE A 221 -6.95 9.07 17.95
N GLU A 222 -6.75 9.38 19.23
CA GLU A 222 -5.43 9.60 19.83
C GLU A 222 -5.26 8.77 21.12
N ASP A 223 -4.07 8.20 21.33
CA ASP A 223 -3.65 7.52 22.58
C ASP A 223 -4.47 6.29 23.03
N TYR A 224 -4.99 5.48 22.10
CA TYR A 224 -5.70 4.22 22.44
C TYR A 224 -4.84 2.96 22.26
N ALA A 225 -5.12 1.93 23.06
CA ALA A 225 -4.61 0.58 22.78
C ALA A 225 -5.25 -0.02 21.50
N SER A 226 -6.51 0.33 21.20
CA SER A 226 -7.16 0.11 19.90
C SER A 226 -8.13 1.24 19.57
N ALA A 227 -7.88 2.08 18.56
CA ALA A 227 -8.81 3.19 18.28
C ALA A 227 -10.18 2.69 17.78
N LEU A 228 -10.20 1.73 16.84
CA LEU A 228 -11.43 1.06 16.41
C LEU A 228 -11.26 -0.46 16.50
N ASP A 229 -12.15 -1.16 17.22
CA ASP A 229 -12.23 -2.63 17.24
C ASP A 229 -13.62 -3.07 16.75
N LEU A 230 -13.66 -3.66 15.56
CA LEU A 230 -14.86 -3.72 14.73
C LEU A 230 -15.21 -5.16 14.38
N THR A 231 -16.42 -5.61 14.73
CA THR A 231 -16.92 -6.96 14.44
C THR A 231 -18.25 -6.84 13.71
N GLY A 232 -18.25 -7.24 12.43
CA GLY A 232 -19.41 -7.18 11.55
C GLY A 232 -19.66 -5.83 10.89
N GLY A 233 -20.61 -5.86 9.95
CA GLY A 233 -21.21 -4.67 9.35
C GLY A 233 -20.34 -3.97 8.30
N GLU A 234 -20.77 -2.78 7.92
CA GLU A 234 -20.11 -1.94 6.94
C GLU A 234 -19.49 -0.71 7.62
N VAL A 235 -18.18 -0.55 7.51
CA VAL A 235 -17.43 0.55 8.11
C VAL A 235 -16.92 1.50 7.04
N ARG A 236 -17.25 2.79 7.16
CA ARG A 236 -16.80 3.86 6.27
C ARG A 236 -16.03 4.89 7.06
N ILE A 237 -14.81 5.18 6.64
CA ILE A 237 -13.94 6.17 7.26
C ILE A 237 -13.51 7.14 6.17
N ALA A 238 -13.75 8.44 6.34
CA ALA A 238 -13.21 9.43 5.42
C ALA A 238 -12.59 10.65 6.12
N ALA A 239 -11.53 11.19 5.53
CA ALA A 239 -10.85 12.42 5.94
C ALA A 239 -10.51 12.47 7.44
N SER A 240 -10.08 11.33 8.01
CA SER A 240 -9.94 11.10 9.46
C SER A 240 -8.53 10.65 9.84
N VAL A 241 -8.13 10.91 11.08
CA VAL A 241 -6.76 10.69 11.58
C VAL A 241 -6.77 9.75 12.78
N PHE A 242 -5.85 8.79 12.78
CA PHE A 242 -5.54 7.91 13.89
C PHE A 242 -4.08 8.13 14.22
N SER A 243 -3.73 8.56 15.43
CA SER A 243 -2.34 8.83 15.82
C SER A 243 -2.01 8.30 17.20
N GLU A 244 -0.77 7.84 17.40
CA GLU A 244 -0.26 7.39 18.71
C GLU A 244 -1.05 6.21 19.32
N ASN A 245 -1.73 5.42 18.47
CA ASN A 245 -2.46 4.23 18.88
C ASN A 245 -1.59 2.96 18.79
N GLN A 246 -1.77 2.00 19.70
CA GLN A 246 -1.10 0.69 19.61
C GLN A 246 -1.71 -0.21 18.52
N ILE A 247 -3.01 -0.01 18.24
CA ILE A 247 -3.73 -0.55 17.08
C ILE A 247 -4.59 0.59 16.53
N GLY A 248 -4.44 0.92 15.25
CA GLY A 248 -5.26 1.95 14.61
C GLY A 248 -6.69 1.44 14.37
N ILE A 249 -6.85 0.57 13.38
CA ILE A 249 -8.16 0.03 12.98
C ILE A 249 -8.07 -1.49 12.97
N GLN A 250 -8.88 -2.17 13.78
CA GLN A 250 -9.04 -3.62 13.77
C GLN A 250 -10.44 -4.01 13.29
N VAL A 251 -10.48 -4.93 12.33
CA VAL A 251 -11.71 -5.55 11.81
C VAL A 251 -11.61 -7.06 12.01
N ASN A 252 -12.59 -7.62 12.69
CA ASN A 252 -12.73 -9.03 13.01
C ASN A 252 -13.81 -9.69 12.15
N GLU A 253 -13.80 -11.01 12.10
CA GLU A 253 -14.84 -11.82 11.46
C GLU A 253 -16.10 -11.79 12.34
N ALA A 254 -17.25 -11.42 11.78
CA ALA A 254 -18.54 -11.68 12.42
C ALA A 254 -18.94 -13.15 12.27
N GLU A 255 -19.50 -13.76 13.32
CA GLU A 255 -20.01 -15.15 13.30
C GLU A 255 -21.30 -15.34 12.48
N SER A 256 -21.74 -14.32 11.73
CA SER A 256 -23.01 -14.32 10.98
C SER A 256 -22.97 -15.24 9.76
N GLU A 257 -23.85 -16.25 9.74
CA GLU A 257 -24.10 -17.08 8.55
C GLU A 257 -24.89 -16.33 7.46
N SER A 258 -25.36 -15.10 7.71
CA SER A 258 -26.43 -14.47 6.91
C SER A 258 -25.98 -13.57 5.76
N TYR A 259 -24.69 -13.23 5.67
CA TYR A 259 -24.21 -12.17 4.76
C TYR A 259 -23.18 -12.65 3.72
N ALA A 260 -22.75 -11.68 2.90
CA ALA A 260 -21.74 -11.79 1.86
C ALA A 260 -20.48 -12.57 2.32
N PRO A 261 -19.64 -13.09 1.40
CA PRO A 261 -18.49 -13.96 1.75
C PRO A 261 -17.43 -13.36 2.70
N PHE A 262 -17.58 -12.10 3.09
CA PHE A 262 -16.83 -11.43 4.14
C PHE A 262 -17.86 -10.82 5.11
N GLY A 263 -17.82 -11.22 6.38
CA GLY A 263 -18.80 -10.77 7.39
C GLY A 263 -18.66 -9.30 7.80
N SER A 264 -17.56 -8.65 7.39
CA SER A 264 -17.23 -7.26 7.69
C SER A 264 -16.61 -6.59 6.45
N ALA A 265 -16.92 -5.32 6.21
CA ALA A 265 -16.32 -4.51 5.15
C ALA A 265 -15.81 -3.16 5.69
N LEU A 266 -14.62 -2.73 5.24
CA LEU A 266 -13.99 -1.48 5.61
C LEU A 266 -13.67 -0.66 4.34
N SER A 267 -14.19 0.56 4.28
CA SER A 267 -13.88 1.56 3.25
C SER A 267 -13.17 2.76 3.90
N MET A 268 -12.03 3.16 3.33
CA MET A 268 -11.20 4.27 3.81
C MET A 268 -10.89 5.22 2.65
N VAL A 269 -11.12 6.52 2.83
CA VAL A 269 -10.76 7.58 1.86
C VAL A 269 -10.11 8.76 2.59
N ASP A 270 -8.97 9.29 2.12
CA ASP A 270 -8.25 10.39 2.80
C ASP A 270 -7.94 10.09 4.29
N VAL A 271 -7.51 8.86 4.60
CA VAL A 271 -7.27 8.41 6.00
C VAL A 271 -5.77 8.41 6.32
N VAL A 272 -5.42 8.95 7.50
CA VAL A 272 -4.06 8.90 8.04
C VAL A 272 -4.03 8.03 9.29
N VAL A 273 -3.18 7.00 9.31
CA VAL A 273 -2.92 6.14 10.47
C VAL A 273 -1.44 6.25 10.84
N ARG A 274 -1.16 6.72 12.06
CA ARG A 274 0.18 6.86 12.62
C ARG A 274 0.28 6.08 13.93
N GLY A 275 1.24 5.18 14.01
CA GLY A 275 1.45 4.34 15.18
C GLY A 275 2.11 5.09 16.33
N ALA A 276 1.86 4.64 17.55
CA ALA A 276 2.83 4.81 18.64
C ALA A 276 4.12 4.00 18.36
N ALA A 277 5.20 4.29 19.09
CA ALA A 277 6.48 3.58 18.94
C ALA A 277 6.40 2.07 19.25
N ASP A 278 5.40 1.65 20.05
CA ASP A 278 5.06 0.26 20.39
C ASP A 278 3.84 -0.28 19.61
N SER A 279 3.39 0.44 18.57
CA SER A 279 2.24 0.06 17.75
C SER A 279 2.47 -1.26 17.01
N ARG A 280 1.47 -2.13 17.06
CA ARG A 280 1.52 -3.46 16.44
C ARG A 280 0.88 -3.48 15.06
N PHE A 281 -0.19 -2.72 14.87
CA PHE A 281 -0.98 -2.73 13.64
C PHE A 281 -1.51 -1.33 13.31
N GLY A 282 -1.28 -0.85 12.09
CA GLY A 282 -1.96 0.34 11.58
C GLY A 282 -3.41 -0.01 11.25
N VAL A 283 -3.58 -0.91 10.29
CA VAL A 283 -4.88 -1.50 9.92
C VAL A 283 -4.75 -3.02 9.95
N ARG A 284 -5.67 -3.70 10.65
CA ARG A 284 -5.75 -5.16 10.72
C ARG A 284 -7.14 -5.64 10.34
N ALA A 285 -7.24 -6.57 9.41
CA ALA A 285 -8.50 -7.15 8.98
C ALA A 285 -8.42 -8.68 8.95
N ASN A 286 -9.32 -9.35 9.66
CA ASN A 286 -9.47 -10.81 9.67
C ASN A 286 -10.80 -11.16 8.99
N SER A 287 -10.75 -11.92 7.89
CA SER A 287 -11.90 -12.36 7.06
C SER A 287 -12.78 -11.21 6.54
N ALA A 288 -12.19 -10.03 6.28
CA ALA A 288 -12.89 -8.81 5.90
C ALA A 288 -12.38 -8.22 4.56
N MET A 289 -13.26 -7.47 3.89
CA MET A 289 -12.92 -6.71 2.68
C MET A 289 -12.44 -5.31 3.05
N ILE A 290 -11.26 -4.91 2.59
CA ILE A 290 -10.74 -3.54 2.66
C ILE A 290 -10.81 -2.89 1.27
N VAL A 291 -11.34 -1.67 1.22
CA VAL A 291 -11.20 -0.71 0.12
C VAL A 291 -10.50 0.54 0.67
N ALA A 292 -9.35 0.90 0.12
CA ALA A 292 -8.57 2.06 0.55
C ALA A 292 -8.27 2.97 -0.66
N ASP A 293 -8.50 4.27 -0.52
CA ASP A 293 -8.09 5.28 -1.49
C ASP A 293 -7.45 6.49 -0.80
N ASN A 294 -6.28 6.92 -1.27
CA ASN A 294 -5.47 7.98 -0.64
C ASN A 294 -5.31 7.78 0.88
N VAL A 295 -4.73 6.65 1.29
CA VAL A 295 -4.54 6.28 2.70
C VAL A 295 -3.06 6.24 3.03
N LEU A 296 -2.66 6.94 4.09
CA LEU A 296 -1.31 6.91 4.65
C LEU A 296 -1.29 6.06 5.92
N VAL A 297 -0.41 5.06 5.99
CA VAL A 297 -0.11 4.30 7.21
C VAL A 297 1.38 4.42 7.51
N ALA A 298 1.75 5.03 8.63
CA ALA A 298 3.16 5.34 8.93
C ALA A 298 3.54 5.06 10.40
N GLY A 299 4.81 4.72 10.63
CA GLY A 299 5.37 4.60 11.97
C GLY A 299 4.78 3.46 12.80
N ILE A 300 4.29 2.38 12.17
CA ILE A 300 3.71 1.24 12.90
C ILE A 300 4.83 0.35 13.42
N GLY A 301 5.30 0.66 14.63
CA GLY A 301 6.25 -0.14 15.40
C GLY A 301 7.48 -0.53 14.60
N ALA A 302 8.53 0.29 14.63
CA ALA A 302 9.78 0.05 13.90
C ALA A 302 10.54 -1.23 14.33
N ALA A 303 10.05 -1.96 15.34
CA ALA A 303 10.46 -3.34 15.64
C ALA A 303 9.83 -4.33 14.65
N ALA A 304 10.49 -5.47 14.41
CA ALA A 304 10.14 -6.41 13.32
C ALA A 304 8.71 -6.99 13.34
N ASP A 305 7.96 -6.84 14.43
CA ASP A 305 6.59 -7.35 14.60
C ASP A 305 5.48 -6.33 14.23
N GLY A 306 5.80 -5.04 14.05
CA GLY A 306 4.83 -4.02 13.67
C GLY A 306 4.40 -4.16 12.21
N VAL A 307 3.11 -4.10 11.90
CA VAL A 307 2.59 -4.23 10.53
C VAL A 307 1.72 -3.04 10.14
N GLY A 308 2.08 -2.35 9.05
CA GLY A 308 1.29 -1.26 8.48
C GLY A 308 -0.15 -1.67 8.19
N VAL A 309 -0.33 -2.54 7.21
CA VAL A 309 -1.64 -3.14 6.88
C VAL A 309 -1.56 -4.66 6.88
N GLN A 310 -2.32 -5.30 7.77
CA GLN A 310 -2.55 -6.74 7.77
C GLN A 310 -3.95 -7.06 7.22
N ASN A 311 -4.04 -7.94 6.22
CA ASN A 311 -5.30 -8.52 5.77
C ASN A 311 -5.15 -10.04 5.72
N GLN A 312 -6.03 -10.76 6.43
CA GLN A 312 -6.04 -12.21 6.52
C GLN A 312 -7.37 -12.77 6.01
N ASN A 313 -7.35 -13.77 5.12
CA ASN A 313 -8.51 -14.44 4.52
C ASN A 313 -9.53 -13.48 3.87
N GLY A 314 -9.08 -12.33 3.37
CA GLY A 314 -9.94 -11.23 2.95
C GLY A 314 -9.71 -10.77 1.51
N LEU A 315 -10.29 -9.61 1.19
CA LEU A 315 -9.97 -8.85 -0.03
C LEU A 315 -9.29 -7.54 0.36
N LEU A 316 -8.27 -7.13 -0.38
CA LEU A 316 -7.69 -5.79 -0.30
C LEU A 316 -7.68 -5.15 -1.70
N GLY A 317 -8.48 -4.11 -1.88
CA GLY A 317 -8.38 -3.19 -3.02
C GLY A 317 -7.83 -1.86 -2.53
N ALA A 318 -6.71 -1.41 -3.07
CA ALA A 318 -6.06 -0.16 -2.66
C ALA A 318 -5.58 0.67 -3.85
N SER A 319 -5.89 1.97 -3.85
CA SER A 319 -5.29 3.00 -4.72
C SER A 319 -4.65 4.08 -3.87
N SER A 320 -3.54 4.65 -4.32
CA SER A 320 -2.82 5.70 -3.58
C SER A 320 -2.56 5.35 -2.10
N LEU A 321 -2.24 4.08 -1.82
CA LEU A 321 -1.91 3.59 -0.49
C LEU A 321 -0.42 3.85 -0.24
N GLU A 322 -0.13 4.62 0.79
CA GLU A 322 1.24 4.87 1.24
C GLU A 322 1.48 4.15 2.57
N VAL A 323 2.43 3.23 2.62
CA VAL A 323 2.83 2.57 3.87
C VAL A 323 4.32 2.75 4.12
N ARG A 324 4.67 3.45 5.21
CA ARG A 324 6.06 3.76 5.56
C ARG A 324 6.43 3.41 6.99
N ASP A 325 7.75 3.30 7.21
CA ASP A 325 8.40 3.34 8.52
C ASP A 325 7.81 2.32 9.54
N SER A 326 7.41 1.14 9.06
CA SER A 326 6.82 0.07 9.87
C SER A 326 7.75 -1.15 9.95
N GLY A 327 7.48 -2.12 10.83
CA GLY A 327 8.19 -3.41 10.81
C GLY A 327 8.04 -4.11 9.45
N ARG A 328 6.80 -4.35 9.05
CA ARG A 328 6.39 -4.75 7.70
C ARG A 328 5.40 -3.74 7.15
N GLY A 329 5.48 -3.44 5.86
CA GLY A 329 4.50 -2.57 5.21
C GLY A 329 3.14 -3.28 5.12
N LEU A 330 3.06 -4.33 4.30
CA LEU A 330 1.85 -5.11 4.09
C LEU A 330 2.06 -6.58 4.48
N HIS A 331 1.13 -7.17 5.24
CA HIS A 331 1.11 -8.61 5.54
C HIS A 331 -0.24 -9.22 5.12
N LEU A 332 -0.21 -10.07 4.10
CA LEU A 332 -1.39 -10.51 3.35
C LEU A 332 -1.46 -12.04 3.39
N VAL A 333 -2.36 -12.62 4.17
CA VAL A 333 -2.37 -14.08 4.46
C VAL A 333 -3.69 -14.70 4.04
N GLY A 334 -3.71 -15.54 3.00
CA GLY A 334 -4.98 -16.15 2.55
C GLY A 334 -5.93 -15.20 1.83
N SER A 335 -5.46 -13.99 1.53
CA SER A 335 -6.21 -12.91 0.90
C SER A 335 -6.00 -12.80 -0.60
N ARG A 336 -6.85 -11.99 -1.24
CA ARG A 336 -6.66 -11.56 -2.62
C ARG A 336 -6.50 -10.05 -2.68
N THR A 337 -5.49 -9.60 -3.41
CA THR A 337 -5.03 -8.21 -3.29
C THR A 337 -4.83 -7.56 -4.65
N ARG A 338 -5.33 -6.33 -4.79
CA ARG A 338 -4.96 -5.39 -5.86
C ARG A 338 -4.52 -4.08 -5.23
N ILE A 339 -3.29 -3.68 -5.48
CA ILE A 339 -2.71 -2.42 -5.05
C ILE A 339 -2.28 -1.67 -6.31
N SER A 340 -2.64 -0.39 -6.41
CA SER A 340 -2.27 0.45 -7.55
C SER A 340 -1.82 1.85 -7.15
N GLU A 341 -0.88 2.42 -7.90
CA GLU A 341 -0.44 3.83 -7.75
C GLU A 341 -0.02 4.17 -6.30
N SER A 342 0.62 3.19 -5.65
CA SER A 342 0.87 3.13 -4.21
C SER A 342 2.37 3.13 -3.90
N VAL A 343 2.76 3.48 -2.67
CA VAL A 343 4.18 3.54 -2.24
C VAL A 343 4.38 2.79 -0.93
N ILE A 344 5.25 1.78 -0.92
CA ILE A 344 5.56 0.96 0.24
C ILE A 344 7.05 1.09 0.58
N ALA A 345 7.39 1.93 1.55
CA ALA A 345 8.77 2.39 1.75
C ALA A 345 9.30 2.21 3.18
N ASN A 346 10.63 2.17 3.34
CA ASN A 346 11.30 2.27 4.65
C ASN A 346 10.90 1.21 5.70
N ASN A 347 10.37 0.04 5.30
CA ASN A 347 9.93 -0.98 6.26
C ASN A 347 11.09 -1.89 6.68
N THR A 348 11.28 -2.11 7.98
CA THR A 348 12.53 -2.68 8.52
C THR A 348 12.74 -4.17 8.24
N ASP A 349 11.67 -4.96 8.05
CA ASP A 349 11.69 -6.35 7.60
C ASP A 349 11.31 -6.44 6.11
N ARG A 350 10.06 -6.18 5.75
CA ARG A 350 9.57 -6.38 4.37
C ARG A 350 8.62 -5.28 3.94
N GLY A 351 8.71 -4.86 2.68
CA GLY A 351 7.71 -3.98 2.08
C GLY A 351 6.37 -4.69 2.02
N ILE A 352 6.32 -5.83 1.32
CA ILE A 352 5.11 -6.63 1.15
C ILE A 352 5.44 -8.10 1.42
N LEU A 353 4.68 -8.74 2.33
CA LEU A 353 4.69 -10.18 2.58
C LEU A 353 3.32 -10.78 2.22
N PHE A 354 3.28 -11.59 1.17
CA PHE A 354 2.09 -12.33 0.74
C PHE A 354 2.26 -13.83 1.04
N GLU A 355 1.33 -14.41 1.80
CA GLU A 355 1.30 -15.82 2.18
C GLU A 355 0.02 -16.49 1.65
N GLY A 356 0.21 -17.27 0.59
CA GLY A 356 -0.78 -18.14 -0.02
C GLY A 356 -1.13 -19.32 0.87
N VAL A 357 -2.15 -19.19 1.73
CA VAL A 357 -2.77 -20.37 2.35
C VAL A 357 -3.87 -20.93 1.46
N ALA A 358 -3.97 -22.26 1.39
CA ALA A 358 -5.10 -22.95 0.77
C ALA A 358 -6.36 -22.80 1.65
N SER A 359 -7.02 -21.64 1.58
CA SER A 359 -8.17 -21.33 2.42
C SER A 359 -9.46 -21.90 1.81
N ASN A 360 -9.92 -23.04 2.35
CA ASN A 360 -11.17 -23.70 1.95
C ASN A 360 -12.40 -22.79 1.97
N ARG A 361 -12.40 -21.73 2.80
CA ARG A 361 -13.49 -20.74 2.89
C ARG A 361 -13.52 -19.77 1.71
N LEU A 362 -12.36 -19.28 1.26
CA LEU A 362 -12.33 -18.42 0.06
C LEU A 362 -12.73 -19.24 -1.17
N ALA A 363 -12.29 -20.50 -1.27
CA ALA A 363 -12.79 -21.42 -2.30
C ALA A 363 -14.33 -21.58 -2.24
N ALA A 364 -14.90 -21.88 -1.07
CA ALA A 364 -16.35 -22.06 -0.90
C ALA A 364 -17.19 -20.81 -1.22
N ALA A 365 -16.69 -19.61 -0.85
CA ALA A 365 -17.28 -18.34 -1.22
C ALA A 365 -17.36 -18.12 -2.75
N LEU A 366 -16.35 -18.63 -3.47
CA LEU A 366 -16.14 -18.41 -4.90
C LEU A 366 -16.75 -19.50 -5.79
N ASP A 367 -16.96 -20.71 -5.25
CA ASP A 367 -17.68 -21.81 -5.89
C ASP A 367 -19.19 -21.52 -6.09
N THR A 368 -19.70 -20.37 -5.62
CA THR A 368 -21.09 -19.94 -5.82
C THR A 368 -21.28 -19.38 -7.25
N PRO A 369 -21.87 -20.13 -8.20
CA PRO A 369 -21.85 -19.75 -9.61
C PRO A 369 -22.77 -18.56 -9.88
N GLY A 370 -22.22 -17.51 -10.50
CA GLY A 370 -22.96 -16.27 -10.78
C GLY A 370 -22.80 -15.17 -9.74
N SER A 371 -21.86 -15.30 -8.78
CA SER A 371 -21.43 -14.14 -7.99
C SER A 371 -20.89 -13.03 -8.90
N PRO A 372 -21.42 -11.80 -8.84
CA PRO A 372 -21.03 -10.72 -9.76
C PRO A 372 -19.61 -10.18 -9.51
N ALA A 373 -18.85 -10.70 -8.55
CA ALA A 373 -17.55 -10.14 -8.16
C ALA A 373 -16.37 -10.42 -9.15
N PHE A 374 -16.62 -11.04 -10.32
CA PHE A 374 -15.57 -11.58 -11.18
C PHE A 374 -15.86 -11.51 -12.70
N GLU A 375 -15.46 -10.40 -13.33
CA GLU A 375 -14.96 -10.38 -14.71
C GLU A 375 -13.48 -9.94 -14.65
N PRO A 376 -12.54 -10.46 -15.47
CA PRO A 376 -11.12 -10.05 -15.37
C PRO A 376 -10.86 -8.56 -15.64
N GLY A 377 -11.68 -7.93 -16.49
CA GLY A 377 -11.70 -6.47 -16.70
C GLY A 377 -12.52 -5.71 -15.66
N GLU A 378 -13.43 -6.39 -14.94
CA GLU A 378 -14.23 -5.84 -13.85
C GLU A 378 -13.98 -6.65 -12.57
N LEU A 379 -12.78 -6.51 -12.00
CA LEU A 379 -12.49 -6.98 -10.64
C LEU A 379 -13.19 -6.16 -9.54
N LEU A 380 -13.99 -5.19 -9.99
CA LEU A 380 -14.44 -4.03 -9.26
C LEU A 380 -15.90 -3.66 -9.58
N PRO A 381 -16.90 -4.55 -9.80
CA PRO A 381 -18.30 -4.11 -9.75
C PRO A 381 -18.70 -3.83 -8.30
N GLY A 382 -18.12 -4.55 -7.33
CA GLY A 382 -18.17 -4.15 -5.92
C GLY A 382 -17.56 -2.76 -5.74
N ILE A 383 -16.29 -2.57 -6.08
CA ILE A 383 -15.64 -1.26 -5.95
C ILE A 383 -16.33 -0.18 -6.80
N ARG A 384 -16.76 -0.39 -8.04
CA ARG A 384 -17.55 0.60 -8.81
C ARG A 384 -18.92 0.87 -8.20
N VAL A 385 -19.58 -0.08 -7.53
CA VAL A 385 -20.80 0.22 -6.77
C VAL A 385 -20.46 1.06 -5.54
N PHE A 386 -19.41 0.70 -4.79
CA PHE A 386 -18.89 1.51 -3.67
C PHE A 386 -18.34 2.86 -4.10
N GLN A 387 -17.79 2.99 -5.30
CA GLN A 387 -17.15 4.19 -5.84
C GLN A 387 -18.20 5.07 -6.49
N ASN A 388 -19.20 4.53 -7.20
CA ASN A 388 -20.45 5.26 -7.46
C ASN A 388 -21.13 5.71 -6.14
N LEU A 389 -20.97 4.97 -5.03
CA LEU A 389 -21.49 5.36 -3.72
C LEU A 389 -20.62 6.46 -3.06
N LEU A 390 -19.30 6.39 -3.20
CA LEU A 390 -18.33 7.38 -2.71
C LEU A 390 -18.39 8.65 -3.56
N ASP A 391 -18.43 8.57 -4.89
CA ASP A 391 -18.78 9.67 -5.80
C ASP A 391 -20.13 10.30 -5.40
N SER A 392 -21.13 9.48 -5.00
CA SER A 392 -22.40 10.00 -4.49
C SER A 392 -22.31 10.62 -3.08
N ALA A 393 -21.25 10.31 -2.32
CA ALA A 393 -20.95 10.91 -1.02
C ALA A 393 -20.06 12.17 -1.17
N GLU A 394 -19.12 12.19 -2.12
CA GLU A 394 -18.39 13.37 -2.60
C GLU A 394 -19.32 14.38 -3.25
N THR A 395 -20.48 13.95 -3.77
CA THR A 395 -21.63 14.85 -3.97
C THR A 395 -22.29 15.31 -2.66
N PHE A 396 -21.48 15.70 -1.68
CA PHE A 396 -21.78 16.91 -0.90
C PHE A 396 -22.04 18.06 -1.89
N PRO A 397 -23.09 18.88 -1.71
CA PRO A 397 -23.61 19.74 -2.76
C PRO A 397 -22.81 21.06 -2.94
N GLY A 398 -21.52 20.95 -3.27
CA GLY A 398 -20.70 22.05 -3.79
C GLY A 398 -20.74 22.13 -5.32
N HIS A 399 -20.91 21.00 -6.00
CA HIS A 399 -20.93 20.93 -7.47
C HIS A 399 -22.35 21.11 -8.00
N ILE A 400 -22.64 22.32 -8.50
CA ILE A 400 -23.86 22.62 -9.26
C ILE A 400 -23.79 21.86 -10.59
N PHE A 401 -24.37 20.66 -10.63
CA PHE A 401 -24.78 20.05 -11.88
C PHE A 401 -25.84 20.95 -12.53
N LEU A 402 -25.47 21.65 -13.59
CA LEU A 402 -26.42 22.37 -14.45
C LEU A 402 -27.17 21.34 -15.32
N PRO A 403 -28.47 21.10 -15.12
CA PRO A 403 -29.23 20.24 -16.01
C PRO A 403 -29.64 21.05 -17.24
N GLY A 404 -28.88 20.93 -18.32
CA GLY A 404 -29.20 21.60 -19.57
C GLY A 404 -28.35 21.14 -20.73
N ASP A 405 -29.00 20.61 -21.77
CA ASP A 405 -28.38 20.32 -23.06
C ASP A 405 -27.67 21.57 -23.58
N MET A 406 -26.34 21.57 -23.54
CA MET A 406 -25.56 22.67 -24.10
C MET A 406 -25.51 22.53 -25.62
N TYR A 407 -26.60 22.93 -26.28
CA TYR A 407 -26.63 23.16 -27.71
C TYR A 407 -25.56 24.21 -28.05
N LEU A 408 -24.41 23.75 -28.53
CA LEU A 408 -23.42 24.60 -29.19
C LEU A 408 -24.11 25.25 -30.40
N PRO A 409 -24.30 26.59 -30.43
CA PRO A 409 -24.83 27.24 -31.60
C PRO A 409 -23.75 27.22 -32.69
N GLY A 410 -23.84 26.24 -33.59
CA GLY A 410 -23.00 26.18 -34.76
C GLY A 410 -23.31 27.35 -35.69
N ASP A 411 -22.30 28.17 -35.99
CA ASP A 411 -22.25 29.06 -37.15
C ASP A 411 -20.82 29.59 -37.40
N MET A 412 -19.84 28.68 -37.57
CA MET A 412 -18.54 29.04 -38.13
C MET A 412 -18.59 29.01 -39.66
N TYR A 413 -18.88 30.17 -40.25
CA TYR A 413 -18.84 30.40 -41.70
C TYR A 413 -17.41 30.32 -42.27
N PHE A 414 -16.95 29.12 -42.63
CA PHE A 414 -15.77 28.97 -43.47
C PHE A 414 -16.06 29.36 -44.92
N ARG A 415 -15.62 30.57 -45.31
CA ARG A 415 -15.47 30.91 -46.72
C ARG A 415 -14.25 30.19 -47.30
N GLU A 416 -14.47 29.00 -47.87
CA GLU A 416 -14.05 28.62 -49.22
C GLU A 416 -14.16 27.09 -49.45
N ARG A 417 -15.26 26.68 -50.09
CA ARG A 417 -15.42 25.47 -50.93
C ARG A 417 -14.62 24.21 -50.53
N ALA A 418 -14.93 23.63 -49.38
CA ALA A 418 -14.78 22.20 -49.17
C ALA A 418 -16.19 21.57 -49.04
N PHE A 419 -16.62 20.82 -50.07
CA PHE A 419 -17.76 19.92 -49.93
C PHE A 419 -17.27 18.64 -49.25
N LEU A 420 -17.65 18.43 -47.99
CA LEU A 420 -17.59 17.11 -47.34
C LEU A 420 -18.99 16.49 -47.42
N PRO A 421 -19.20 15.46 -48.27
CA PRO A 421 -20.43 14.67 -48.24
C PRO A 421 -20.26 13.47 -47.30
N GLY A 422 -21.24 13.25 -46.42
CA GLY A 422 -21.37 12.02 -45.64
C GLY A 422 -21.34 12.26 -44.14
N ASP A 423 -22.38 11.75 -43.48
CA ASP A 423 -22.51 11.75 -42.03
C ASP A 423 -21.38 10.93 -41.39
N MET A 424 -20.52 11.57 -40.59
CA MET A 424 -19.60 10.84 -39.72
C MET A 424 -20.37 10.26 -38.54
N TYR A 425 -20.94 9.07 -38.76
CA TYR A 425 -21.16 8.13 -37.68
C TYR A 425 -19.78 7.74 -37.14
N LEU A 426 -19.39 8.33 -36.01
CA LEU A 426 -18.38 7.72 -35.14
C LEU A 426 -18.97 6.39 -34.67
N PRO A 427 -18.39 5.23 -35.03
CA PRO A 427 -18.76 4.00 -34.36
C PRO A 427 -18.33 4.13 -32.90
N GLY A 428 -19.28 3.93 -31.99
CA GLY A 428 -18.97 3.72 -30.59
C GLY A 428 -18.12 2.46 -30.40
N ASP A 429 -17.61 2.30 -29.19
CA ASP A 429 -16.91 1.11 -28.72
C ASP A 429 -15.52 0.90 -29.35
N MET A 430 -14.61 1.81 -28.97
CA MET A 430 -13.18 1.61 -29.10
C MET A 430 -12.72 0.58 -28.04
N TYR A 431 -12.83 -0.72 -28.36
CA TYR A 431 -12.28 -1.78 -27.53
C TYR A 431 -10.76 -1.60 -27.40
N LEU A 432 -10.29 -1.31 -26.19
CA LEU A 432 -8.86 -1.32 -25.84
C LEU A 432 -8.31 -2.74 -26.06
N PRO A 433 -7.07 -2.89 -26.57
CA PRO A 433 -6.40 -4.19 -26.66
C PRO A 433 -5.87 -4.63 -25.27
N GLY A 434 -6.78 -4.80 -24.31
CA GLY A 434 -6.50 -5.28 -22.95
C GLY A 434 -6.76 -6.78 -22.74
N ASP A 435 -7.43 -7.44 -23.68
CA ASP A 435 -7.86 -8.84 -23.58
C ASP A 435 -6.71 -9.83 -23.82
N MET A 436 -5.71 -9.81 -22.94
CA MET A 436 -4.65 -10.80 -22.93
C MET A 436 -5.21 -12.14 -22.40
N TYR A 437 -5.84 -12.89 -23.30
CA TYR A 437 -6.41 -14.21 -23.05
C TYR A 437 -5.30 -15.23 -22.72
N ILE A 438 -4.86 -15.26 -21.45
CA ILE A 438 -4.01 -16.33 -20.92
C ILE A 438 -4.83 -17.62 -20.98
N GLY A 439 -4.51 -18.45 -21.98
CA GLY A 439 -5.30 -19.58 -22.46
C GLY A 439 -5.95 -20.36 -21.32
N ALA A 440 -7.28 -20.26 -21.23
CA ALA A 440 -8.07 -20.80 -20.13
C ALA A 440 -8.24 -22.33 -20.17
N GLY A 441 -7.20 -23.07 -20.58
CA GLY A 441 -7.15 -24.52 -20.49
C GLY A 441 -6.72 -24.95 -19.09
N THR A 442 -7.64 -25.55 -18.33
CA THR A 442 -7.37 -26.42 -17.16
C THR A 442 -6.67 -25.85 -15.90
N LEU A 443 -6.20 -24.60 -15.86
CA LEU A 443 -5.78 -23.92 -14.60
C LEU A 443 -6.96 -23.17 -13.91
N GLN A 444 -8.18 -23.74 -13.96
CA GLN A 444 -9.41 -23.09 -13.49
C GLN A 444 -9.88 -23.68 -12.15
N GLY A 445 -10.10 -22.84 -11.14
CA GLY A 445 -10.78 -23.22 -9.88
C GLY A 445 -10.11 -22.69 -8.61
N GLU A 446 -8.82 -22.95 -8.42
CA GLU A 446 -8.16 -22.71 -7.11
C GLU A 446 -6.89 -21.85 -7.21
N ALA A 447 -6.03 -22.09 -8.21
CA ALA A 447 -4.72 -21.42 -8.33
C ALA A 447 -4.76 -19.93 -8.75
N ARG A 448 -5.87 -19.42 -9.30
CA ARG A 448 -6.00 -18.02 -9.77
C ARG A 448 -6.47 -17.04 -8.68
N PHE A 449 -6.90 -17.54 -7.53
CA PHE A 449 -7.72 -16.76 -6.59
C PHE A 449 -6.88 -16.13 -5.47
N MET A 450 -5.86 -16.86 -5.03
CA MET A 450 -4.76 -16.37 -4.19
C MET A 450 -3.74 -15.58 -5.02
N THR A 451 -4.16 -14.44 -5.58
CA THR A 451 -3.31 -13.55 -6.38
C THR A 451 -3.11 -12.21 -5.68
N MET A 452 -1.85 -11.76 -5.61
CA MET A 452 -1.49 -10.37 -5.37
C MET A 452 -1.17 -9.69 -6.70
N ASN A 453 -1.80 -8.55 -6.98
CA ASN A 453 -1.58 -7.73 -8.16
C ASN A 453 -1.09 -6.33 -7.75
N LEU A 454 0.10 -5.94 -8.19
CA LEU A 454 0.72 -4.63 -7.98
C LEU A 454 0.77 -3.90 -9.32
N VAL A 455 0.14 -2.73 -9.43
CA VAL A 455 0.07 -1.95 -10.69
C VAL A 455 0.60 -0.54 -10.46
N ASN A 456 1.70 -0.15 -11.10
CA ASN A 456 2.36 1.15 -10.87
C ASN A 456 2.62 1.41 -9.37
N THR A 457 3.03 0.38 -8.64
CA THR A 457 3.32 0.46 -7.19
C THR A 457 4.82 0.53 -6.99
N ASN A 458 5.28 1.50 -6.18
CA ASN A 458 6.68 1.65 -5.81
C ASN A 458 6.95 0.97 -4.47
N VAL A 459 8.07 0.26 -4.36
CA VAL A 459 8.45 -0.51 -3.17
C VAL A 459 9.95 -0.27 -2.91
N GLU A 460 10.27 0.74 -2.10
CA GLU A 460 11.62 1.34 -1.99
C GLU A 460 12.20 1.23 -0.57
N SER A 461 13.52 1.10 -0.42
CA SER A 461 14.21 1.18 0.89
C SER A 461 13.68 0.23 1.99
N ASN A 462 13.24 -0.98 1.62
CA ASN A 462 12.74 -1.99 2.57
C ASN A 462 13.85 -2.95 3.03
N GLY A 463 13.63 -3.75 4.06
CA GLY A 463 14.62 -4.69 4.61
C GLY A 463 14.92 -5.92 3.73
N VAL A 464 14.64 -7.11 4.27
CA VAL A 464 14.91 -8.45 3.70
C VAL A 464 14.29 -8.65 2.30
N ALA A 465 13.15 -8.04 2.02
CA ALA A 465 12.61 -8.00 0.67
C ALA A 465 11.70 -6.80 0.42
N GLY A 466 11.68 -6.32 -0.82
CA GLY A 466 10.66 -5.41 -1.32
C GLY A 466 9.31 -6.14 -1.36
N VAL A 467 9.24 -7.21 -2.16
CA VAL A 467 8.05 -8.05 -2.28
C VAL A 467 8.42 -9.52 -2.05
N GLN A 468 7.82 -10.15 -1.04
CA GLN A 468 7.82 -11.60 -0.86
C GLN A 468 6.44 -12.20 -1.17
N SER A 469 6.40 -13.30 -1.92
CA SER A 469 5.19 -14.11 -2.14
C SER A 469 5.48 -15.59 -1.92
N VAL A 470 4.86 -16.19 -0.90
CA VAL A 470 4.98 -17.61 -0.52
C VAL A 470 3.70 -18.35 -0.91
N ALA A 471 3.77 -19.43 -1.67
CA ALA A 471 2.63 -20.26 -2.14
C ALA A 471 1.49 -19.53 -2.87
N GLY A 472 1.67 -18.25 -3.19
CA GLY A 472 0.71 -17.36 -3.86
C GLY A 472 1.01 -17.13 -5.33
N GLY A 473 0.02 -16.62 -6.07
CA GLY A 473 0.20 -16.03 -7.38
C GLY A 473 0.63 -14.56 -7.27
N LEU A 474 1.64 -14.16 -8.05
CA LEU A 474 2.14 -12.78 -8.08
C LEU A 474 2.00 -12.17 -9.47
N TRP A 475 1.42 -10.98 -9.55
CA TRP A 475 1.45 -10.12 -10.74
C TRP A 475 2.00 -8.75 -10.34
N VAL A 476 3.10 -8.32 -10.97
CA VAL A 476 3.62 -6.95 -10.92
C VAL A 476 3.54 -6.35 -12.33
N SER A 477 3.00 -5.15 -12.46
CA SER A 477 2.82 -4.44 -13.72
C SER A 477 3.24 -2.98 -13.57
N GLY A 478 4.36 -2.58 -14.16
CA GLY A 478 4.96 -1.26 -13.95
C GLY A 478 5.48 -1.06 -12.52
N GLY A 479 5.75 0.20 -12.16
CA GLY A 479 6.31 0.57 -10.85
C GLY A 479 7.80 0.27 -10.70
N ALA A 480 8.34 0.59 -9.51
CA ALA A 480 9.74 0.39 -9.16
C ALA A 480 9.89 -0.40 -7.84
N ILE A 481 10.88 -1.30 -7.76
CA ILE A 481 11.20 -2.07 -6.55
C ILE A 481 12.71 -1.91 -6.27
N THR A 482 13.06 -1.08 -5.30
CA THR A 482 14.42 -0.56 -5.15
C THR A 482 14.99 -0.60 -3.74
N ASP A 483 16.32 -0.50 -3.65
CA ASP A 483 17.07 -0.14 -2.44
C ASP A 483 16.86 -1.06 -1.24
N THR A 484 16.53 -2.34 -1.47
CA THR A 484 16.32 -3.28 -0.36
C THR A 484 17.62 -3.58 0.38
N SER A 485 17.60 -3.50 1.71
CA SER A 485 18.78 -3.49 2.56
C SER A 485 19.30 -4.90 2.89
N THR A 486 20.53 -4.98 3.39
CA THR A 486 21.02 -6.23 4.00
C THR A 486 20.23 -6.54 5.28
N ASN A 487 19.91 -7.82 5.52
CA ASN A 487 19.30 -8.26 6.77
C ASN A 487 20.35 -8.40 7.90
N ALA A 488 19.89 -8.64 9.13
CA ALA A 488 20.77 -8.81 10.30
C ALA A 488 21.71 -10.02 10.24
N GLU A 489 21.45 -10.98 9.34
CA GLU A 489 22.27 -12.18 9.11
C GLU A 489 23.32 -11.96 7.99
N GLY A 490 23.30 -10.80 7.32
CA GLY A 490 24.21 -10.46 6.24
C GLY A 490 23.74 -10.88 4.83
N PHE A 491 22.51 -11.39 4.69
CA PHE A 491 21.92 -11.65 3.38
C PHE A 491 21.38 -10.34 2.79
N GLY A 492 21.78 -10.02 1.55
CA GLY A 492 21.28 -8.86 0.82
C GLY A 492 19.79 -8.99 0.51
N GLY A 493 19.01 -7.93 0.78
CA GLY A 493 17.58 -7.90 0.53
C GLY A 493 17.24 -8.12 -0.94
N HIS A 494 16.17 -8.87 -1.19
CA HIS A 494 15.72 -9.16 -2.55
C HIS A 494 14.68 -8.14 -3.02
N GLY A 495 14.74 -7.72 -4.28
CA GLY A 495 13.67 -6.90 -4.86
C GLY A 495 12.34 -7.67 -4.81
N VAL A 496 12.30 -8.81 -5.51
CA VAL A 496 11.19 -9.77 -5.49
C VAL A 496 11.69 -11.15 -5.09
N PHE A 497 11.13 -11.72 -4.03
CA PHE A 497 11.37 -13.11 -3.61
C PHE A 497 10.08 -13.94 -3.69
N VAL A 498 10.10 -15.04 -4.43
CA VAL A 498 8.93 -15.88 -4.67
C VAL A 498 9.23 -17.32 -4.26
N GLU A 499 8.45 -17.86 -3.32
CA GLU A 499 8.61 -19.22 -2.82
C GLU A 499 7.39 -20.07 -3.17
N SER A 500 7.62 -21.16 -3.92
CA SER A 500 6.60 -22.06 -4.46
C SER A 500 5.38 -21.38 -5.10
N PRO A 501 5.56 -20.39 -5.99
CA PRO A 501 4.44 -19.71 -6.63
C PRO A 501 3.64 -20.64 -7.55
N ASN A 502 2.31 -20.52 -7.53
CA ASN A 502 1.46 -21.14 -8.55
C ASN A 502 1.73 -20.51 -9.94
N PHE A 503 1.89 -19.19 -9.97
CA PHE A 503 2.38 -18.45 -11.12
C PHE A 503 3.04 -17.13 -10.69
N THR A 504 3.85 -16.56 -11.57
CA THR A 504 4.40 -15.22 -11.41
C THR A 504 4.43 -14.51 -12.76
N LEU A 505 3.94 -13.29 -12.81
CA LEU A 505 4.06 -12.39 -13.95
C LEU A 505 4.69 -11.08 -13.47
N VAL A 506 5.86 -10.73 -14.00
CA VAL A 506 6.46 -9.40 -13.81
C VAL A 506 6.53 -8.73 -15.16
N GLN A 507 5.75 -7.68 -15.36
CA GLN A 507 5.63 -6.96 -16.61
C GLN A 507 6.04 -5.49 -16.41
N GLU A 508 6.93 -4.98 -17.26
CA GLU A 508 7.28 -3.55 -17.36
C GLU A 508 7.78 -2.89 -16.05
N ALA A 509 8.17 -3.68 -15.04
CA ALA A 509 8.64 -3.19 -13.75
C ALA A 509 10.14 -2.86 -13.76
N SER A 510 10.55 -1.86 -12.98
CA SER A 510 11.96 -1.56 -12.71
C SER A 510 12.35 -2.18 -11.37
N ILE A 511 13.35 -3.05 -11.33
CA ILE A 511 13.83 -3.69 -10.09
C ILE A 511 15.33 -3.43 -9.97
N THR A 512 15.73 -2.49 -9.13
CA THR A 512 17.07 -1.87 -9.18
C THR A 512 17.71 -1.65 -7.82
N GLU A 513 19.04 -1.62 -7.77
CA GLU A 513 19.82 -1.17 -6.59
C GLU A 513 19.57 -1.98 -5.30
N ASN A 514 19.00 -3.19 -5.42
CA ASN A 514 18.78 -4.11 -4.30
C ASN A 514 20.08 -4.77 -3.85
N GLN A 515 20.29 -4.93 -2.53
CA GLN A 515 21.50 -5.57 -1.97
C GLN A 515 21.62 -7.07 -2.29
N GLY A 516 20.53 -7.72 -2.66
CA GLY A 516 20.48 -9.11 -3.10
C GLY A 516 20.13 -9.25 -4.58
N VAL A 517 19.53 -10.38 -4.93
CA VAL A 517 19.01 -10.64 -6.28
C VAL A 517 17.79 -9.78 -6.58
N ALA A 518 17.67 -9.27 -7.81
CA ALA A 518 16.51 -8.49 -8.27
C ALA A 518 15.22 -9.31 -8.20
N LEU A 519 15.19 -10.49 -8.82
CA LEU A 519 14.11 -11.46 -8.73
C LEU A 519 14.66 -12.83 -8.40
N LEU A 520 14.30 -13.38 -7.24
CA LEU A 520 14.64 -14.74 -6.81
C LEU A 520 13.38 -15.60 -6.72
N SER A 521 13.39 -16.75 -7.39
CA SER A 521 12.34 -17.76 -7.35
C SER A 521 12.86 -19.07 -6.78
N HIS A 522 12.18 -19.61 -5.77
CA HIS A 522 12.43 -20.93 -5.20
C HIS A 522 11.15 -21.78 -5.32
N ALA A 523 11.05 -22.63 -6.34
CA ALA A 523 9.87 -23.45 -6.58
C ALA A 523 10.06 -24.89 -6.08
N GLN A 524 9.15 -25.35 -5.23
CA GLN A 524 9.03 -26.77 -4.83
C GLN A 524 7.91 -27.49 -5.58
N THR A 525 6.98 -26.74 -6.17
CA THR A 525 5.81 -27.20 -6.92
C THR A 525 5.89 -26.79 -8.40
N PRO A 526 5.09 -27.41 -9.28
CA PRO A 526 4.87 -26.92 -10.65
C PRO A 526 4.50 -25.43 -10.66
N ALA A 527 5.28 -24.62 -11.38
CA ALA A 527 5.19 -23.17 -11.36
C ALA A 527 5.43 -22.58 -12.76
N LYS A 528 4.68 -21.52 -13.11
CA LYS A 528 4.90 -20.75 -14.35
C LYS A 528 5.33 -19.33 -14.02
N MET A 529 6.55 -18.96 -14.38
CA MET A 529 7.10 -17.63 -14.23
C MET A 529 7.29 -16.98 -15.60
N LYS A 530 6.70 -15.80 -15.80
CA LYS A 530 6.96 -14.93 -16.93
C LYS A 530 7.49 -13.58 -16.47
N VAL A 531 8.59 -13.16 -17.07
CA VAL A 531 9.12 -11.79 -17.02
C VAL A 531 8.97 -11.20 -18.42
N GLN A 532 8.39 -10.00 -18.53
CA GLN A 532 8.13 -9.34 -19.81
C GLN A 532 8.47 -7.85 -19.74
N GLY A 533 9.50 -7.42 -20.45
CA GLY A 533 10.03 -6.06 -20.36
C GLY A 533 10.73 -5.81 -19.01
N GLY A 534 10.84 -4.53 -18.65
CA GLY A 534 11.41 -4.09 -17.38
C GLY A 534 12.93 -3.92 -17.38
N LEU A 535 13.42 -3.29 -16.32
CA LEU A 535 14.83 -2.97 -16.10
C LEU A 535 15.31 -3.61 -14.79
N TYR A 536 16.40 -4.37 -14.87
CA TYR A 536 16.99 -5.11 -13.76
C TYR A 536 18.44 -4.60 -13.58
N PHE A 537 18.60 -3.51 -12.84
CA PHE A 537 19.83 -2.69 -12.84
C PHE A 537 20.53 -2.63 -11.48
N GLU A 538 21.85 -2.82 -11.44
CA GLU A 538 22.70 -2.67 -10.23
C GLU A 538 22.25 -3.47 -8.98
N ASN A 539 21.51 -4.56 -9.17
CA ASN A 539 21.18 -5.50 -8.09
C ASN A 539 22.43 -6.33 -7.72
N LEU A 540 22.90 -6.22 -6.48
CA LEU A 540 24.21 -6.69 -6.06
C LEU A 540 24.33 -8.22 -6.06
N GLY A 541 23.29 -8.93 -5.59
CA GLY A 541 23.31 -10.39 -5.53
C GLY A 541 23.03 -11.12 -6.84
N GLY A 542 22.38 -10.48 -7.82
CA GLY A 542 21.91 -11.16 -9.04
C GLY A 542 20.86 -10.40 -9.84
N GLY A 543 20.70 -10.73 -11.12
CA GLY A 543 19.56 -10.30 -11.92
C GLY A 543 18.31 -11.15 -11.64
N ILE A 544 18.01 -12.12 -12.51
CA ILE A 544 16.82 -12.98 -12.42
C ILE A 544 17.25 -14.43 -12.15
N TRP A 545 16.92 -14.94 -10.96
CA TRP A 545 17.32 -16.26 -10.50
C TRP A 545 16.09 -17.15 -10.26
N SER A 546 16.12 -18.39 -10.73
CA SER A 546 15.06 -19.38 -10.47
C SER A 546 15.65 -20.75 -10.16
N TYR A 547 15.17 -21.36 -9.09
CA TYR A 547 15.68 -22.60 -8.53
C TYR A 547 14.54 -23.58 -8.25
N ALA A 548 14.65 -24.80 -8.78
CA ALA A 548 13.79 -25.92 -8.43
C ALA A 548 14.50 -26.85 -7.42
N ALA A 549 13.84 -27.11 -6.29
CA ALA A 549 14.44 -27.84 -5.16
C ALA A 549 14.71 -29.32 -5.44
N GLU A 550 13.83 -29.99 -6.18
CA GLU A 550 13.95 -31.40 -6.53
C GLU A 550 14.44 -31.57 -7.98
N LEU A 551 15.40 -32.47 -8.20
CA LEU A 551 15.98 -32.76 -9.51
C LEU A 551 14.91 -33.19 -10.54
N ASP A 552 13.86 -33.87 -10.10
CA ASP A 552 12.77 -34.38 -10.94
C ASP A 552 11.62 -33.35 -11.13
N ALA A 553 11.58 -32.26 -10.35
CA ALA A 553 10.53 -31.24 -10.47
C ALA A 553 10.67 -30.36 -11.72
N GLY A 554 11.87 -30.32 -12.32
CA GLY A 554 12.24 -29.37 -13.37
C GLY A 554 11.50 -29.48 -14.71
N GLU A 555 10.79 -30.58 -14.98
CA GLU A 555 9.89 -30.64 -16.14
C GLU A 555 8.64 -29.76 -15.97
N ASN A 556 8.30 -29.38 -14.74
CA ASN A 556 7.06 -28.70 -14.39
C ASN A 556 7.22 -27.22 -13.99
N ILE A 557 8.45 -26.70 -13.96
CA ILE A 557 8.75 -25.31 -13.63
C ILE A 557 9.23 -24.61 -14.90
N GLU A 558 8.47 -23.63 -15.37
CA GLU A 558 8.72 -22.88 -16.59
C GLU A 558 9.11 -21.43 -16.26
N LEU A 559 10.23 -20.98 -16.81
CA LEU A 559 10.69 -19.59 -16.75
C LEU A 559 10.76 -19.03 -18.17
N VAL A 560 10.01 -17.97 -18.45
CA VAL A 560 10.07 -17.23 -19.71
C VAL A 560 10.49 -15.80 -19.40
N ILE A 561 11.58 -15.33 -20.02
CA ILE A 561 12.05 -13.95 -19.95
C ILE A 561 11.97 -13.37 -21.37
N GLU A 562 11.17 -12.33 -21.54
CA GLU A 562 10.92 -11.63 -22.82
C GLU A 562 11.24 -10.14 -22.67
N ASP A 563 11.90 -9.56 -23.68
CA ASP A 563 12.12 -8.10 -23.83
C ASP A 563 12.78 -7.37 -22.62
N ALA A 564 13.44 -8.10 -21.71
CA ALA A 564 13.98 -7.57 -20.45
C ALA A 564 15.40 -7.00 -20.60
N ALA A 565 15.75 -5.97 -19.83
CA ALA A 565 17.11 -5.42 -19.76
C ALA A 565 17.75 -5.70 -18.39
N ILE A 566 18.75 -6.59 -18.34
CA ILE A 566 19.50 -6.97 -17.14
C ILE A 566 20.90 -6.39 -17.24
N VAL A 567 21.26 -5.46 -16.34
CA VAL A 567 22.43 -4.59 -16.53
C VAL A 567 23.16 -4.34 -15.21
N ARG A 568 24.48 -4.57 -15.20
CA ARG A 568 25.38 -4.29 -14.06
C ARG A 568 25.05 -5.00 -12.74
N SER A 569 24.18 -6.02 -12.75
CA SER A 569 23.96 -6.88 -11.59
C SER A 569 25.26 -7.57 -11.16
N GLY A 570 25.49 -7.71 -9.86
CA GLY A 570 26.44 -8.71 -9.37
C GLY A 570 25.86 -10.12 -9.53
N GLY A 571 26.59 -11.14 -9.08
CA GLY A 571 26.18 -12.53 -9.29
C GLY A 571 26.11 -12.89 -10.78
N ASN A 572 25.05 -13.60 -11.18
CA ASN A 572 24.73 -13.89 -12.59
C ASN A 572 23.54 -13.05 -13.05
N GLY A 573 23.53 -12.66 -14.32
CA GLY A 573 22.42 -11.89 -14.92
C GLY A 573 21.13 -12.70 -14.97
N VAL A 574 21.18 -13.90 -15.55
CA VAL A 574 20.12 -14.92 -15.42
C VAL A 574 20.74 -16.17 -14.83
N PHE A 575 20.11 -16.73 -13.79
CA PHE A 575 20.46 -18.03 -13.21
C PHE A 575 19.23 -18.93 -13.20
N ALA A 576 19.33 -20.13 -13.74
CA ALA A 576 18.25 -21.10 -13.71
C ALA A 576 18.78 -22.50 -13.35
N TYR A 577 18.29 -23.05 -12.25
CA TYR A 577 18.70 -24.34 -11.69
C TYR A 577 17.53 -25.32 -11.70
N ASN A 578 17.64 -26.39 -12.49
CA ASN A 578 16.59 -27.40 -12.72
C ASN A 578 15.25 -26.80 -13.18
N VAL A 579 15.28 -25.78 -14.04
CA VAL A 579 14.09 -25.07 -14.56
C VAL A 579 14.03 -25.19 -16.08
N ASN A 580 12.84 -25.29 -16.66
CA ASN A 580 12.65 -25.15 -18.10
C ASN A 580 12.67 -23.66 -18.50
N ALA A 581 13.82 -23.17 -18.97
CA ALA A 581 14.02 -21.75 -19.22
C ALA A 581 13.94 -21.35 -20.71
N GLN A 582 13.37 -20.17 -20.97
CA GLN A 582 13.36 -19.46 -22.24
C GLN A 582 13.77 -18.01 -22.02
N VAL A 583 14.66 -17.49 -22.88
CA VAL A 583 15.13 -16.09 -22.81
C VAL A 583 15.12 -15.50 -24.21
N LEU A 584 14.26 -14.52 -24.44
CA LEU A 584 13.86 -14.01 -25.76
C LEU A 584 14.02 -12.48 -25.81
N ASN A 585 14.56 -11.94 -26.90
CA ASN A 585 14.65 -10.50 -27.21
C ASN A 585 15.28 -9.61 -26.10
N SER A 586 15.98 -10.21 -25.15
CA SER A 586 16.44 -9.57 -23.91
C SER A 586 17.92 -9.17 -23.99
N GLN A 587 18.35 -8.27 -23.09
CA GLN A 587 19.72 -7.79 -23.00
C GLN A 587 20.31 -8.17 -21.65
N VAL A 588 21.52 -8.75 -21.63
CA VAL A 588 22.23 -9.12 -20.40
C VAL A 588 23.67 -8.61 -20.45
N MET A 589 23.93 -7.57 -19.66
CA MET A 589 25.12 -6.74 -19.83
C MET A 589 25.85 -6.47 -18.52
N LEU A 590 27.18 -6.48 -18.58
CA LEU A 590 28.08 -5.99 -17.54
C LEU A 590 27.94 -6.68 -16.18
N THR A 591 27.55 -7.96 -16.12
CA THR A 591 27.40 -8.67 -14.84
C THR A 591 28.74 -8.83 -14.11
N GLN A 592 28.70 -8.83 -12.78
CA GLN A 592 29.89 -8.68 -11.92
C GLN A 592 30.09 -9.85 -10.95
N VAL A 593 31.35 -10.19 -10.66
CA VAL A 593 31.70 -11.21 -9.67
C VAL A 593 31.60 -10.63 -8.26
N ASP A 594 30.49 -10.92 -7.57
CA ASP A 594 30.27 -10.49 -6.19
C ASP A 594 30.49 -11.63 -5.18
N GLY A 595 31.76 -12.05 -5.03
CA GLY A 595 32.20 -13.03 -4.02
C GLY A 595 31.74 -14.49 -4.18
N VAL A 596 30.60 -14.75 -4.83
CA VAL A 596 30.05 -16.10 -5.05
C VAL A 596 30.84 -16.82 -6.14
N ALA A 597 31.32 -18.03 -5.84
CA ALA A 597 32.04 -18.86 -6.80
C ALA A 597 31.13 -19.24 -7.98
N GLY A 598 31.51 -18.84 -9.19
CA GLY A 598 30.70 -19.05 -10.41
C GLY A 598 29.82 -17.87 -10.81
N ALA A 599 29.86 -16.75 -10.09
CA ALA A 599 29.27 -15.47 -10.49
C ALA A 599 29.99 -14.84 -11.70
N GLY A 600 29.41 -13.75 -12.23
CA GLY A 600 29.92 -12.93 -13.31
C GLY A 600 29.50 -13.38 -14.71
N ASP A 601 28.64 -14.38 -14.86
CA ASP A 601 28.11 -14.76 -16.17
C ASP A 601 26.93 -13.88 -16.57
N GLY A 602 26.73 -13.71 -17.87
CA GLY A 602 25.46 -13.21 -18.40
C GLY A 602 24.34 -14.21 -18.08
N LEU A 603 24.43 -15.42 -18.64
CA LEU A 603 23.46 -16.50 -18.43
C LEU A 603 24.13 -17.72 -17.77
N TYR A 604 23.49 -18.31 -16.77
CA TYR A 604 23.94 -19.54 -16.12
C TYR A 604 22.77 -20.52 -16.00
N PHE A 605 22.86 -21.65 -16.69
CA PHE A 605 21.85 -22.72 -16.65
C PHE A 605 22.49 -23.99 -16.10
N TYR A 606 21.88 -24.57 -15.06
CA TYR A 606 22.33 -25.82 -14.46
C TYR A 606 21.17 -26.82 -14.36
N GLY A 607 21.31 -27.97 -15.01
CA GLY A 607 20.26 -28.98 -15.08
C GLY A 607 19.02 -28.56 -15.89
N GLY A 608 17.98 -29.38 -15.86
CA GLY A 608 16.72 -29.10 -16.54
C GLY A 608 16.81 -29.06 -18.07
N ARG A 609 16.04 -28.14 -18.68
CA ARG A 609 15.94 -27.91 -20.13
C ARG A 609 16.07 -26.42 -20.41
N VAL A 610 16.86 -26.05 -21.40
CA VAL A 610 16.84 -24.68 -21.94
C VAL A 610 16.07 -24.76 -23.24
N SER A 611 14.80 -24.35 -23.26
CA SER A 611 13.98 -24.58 -24.45
C SER A 611 14.45 -23.71 -25.62
N VAL A 612 14.55 -22.39 -25.43
CA VAL A 612 14.94 -21.41 -26.48
C VAL A 612 15.68 -20.21 -25.86
N ILE A 613 16.81 -19.85 -26.48
CA ILE A 613 17.53 -18.58 -26.25
C ILE A 613 17.58 -17.87 -27.60
N GLU A 614 16.91 -16.74 -27.74
CA GLU A 614 16.67 -16.11 -29.05
C GLU A 614 16.81 -14.58 -29.01
N SER A 615 17.50 -14.01 -30.01
CA SER A 615 17.62 -12.56 -30.23
C SER A 615 18.20 -11.77 -29.04
N LEU A 616 19.18 -12.34 -28.33
CA LEU A 616 19.78 -11.70 -27.15
C LEU A 616 20.98 -10.80 -27.48
N ALA A 617 21.22 -9.81 -26.61
CA ALA A 617 22.49 -9.07 -26.56
C ALA A 617 23.23 -9.36 -25.24
N ILE A 618 24.36 -10.05 -25.32
CA ILE A 618 25.12 -10.55 -24.15
C ILE A 618 26.52 -9.95 -24.14
N VAL A 619 26.69 -8.86 -23.38
CA VAL A 619 27.79 -7.91 -23.56
C VAL A 619 28.55 -7.60 -22.27
N GLY A 620 29.87 -7.76 -22.29
CA GLY A 620 30.76 -7.19 -21.27
C GLY A 620 30.69 -7.86 -19.89
N ASN A 621 30.16 -9.07 -19.79
CA ASN A 621 30.04 -9.80 -18.52
C ASN A 621 31.42 -10.22 -17.99
N GLN A 622 31.63 -10.15 -16.67
CA GLN A 622 32.95 -10.34 -16.05
C GLN A 622 33.50 -11.77 -16.17
N ARG A 623 32.67 -12.77 -16.46
CA ARG A 623 33.08 -14.15 -16.66
C ARG A 623 32.70 -14.64 -18.06
N LEU A 624 31.64 -15.42 -18.24
CA LEU A 624 31.19 -15.90 -19.55
C LEU A 624 29.97 -15.12 -20.05
N GLY A 625 29.73 -15.15 -21.35
CA GLY A 625 28.42 -14.75 -21.89
C GLY A 625 27.32 -15.70 -21.41
N ALA A 626 27.51 -17.01 -21.61
CA ALA A 626 26.63 -18.05 -21.11
C ALA A 626 27.38 -19.30 -20.63
N PHE A 627 26.84 -19.99 -19.64
CA PHE A 627 27.33 -21.25 -19.11
C PHE A 627 26.19 -22.28 -19.01
N PHE A 628 26.41 -23.49 -19.54
CA PHE A 628 25.41 -24.55 -19.59
C PHE A 628 25.96 -25.83 -18.96
N ASP A 629 25.58 -26.10 -17.71
CA ASP A 629 25.98 -27.33 -17.02
C ASP A 629 24.81 -28.30 -16.93
N ASN A 630 25.04 -29.55 -17.32
CA ASN A 630 24.07 -30.64 -17.25
C ASN A 630 22.68 -30.37 -17.91
N VAL A 631 22.60 -29.41 -18.85
CA VAL A 631 21.37 -29.07 -19.59
C VAL A 631 21.08 -30.14 -20.64
N SER A 632 19.89 -30.73 -20.59
CA SER A 632 19.54 -31.90 -21.42
C SER A 632 19.28 -31.57 -22.91
N THR A 633 18.75 -30.39 -23.20
CA THR A 633 18.50 -29.86 -24.56
C THR A 633 18.57 -28.35 -24.56
N GLY A 634 18.99 -27.75 -25.69
CA GLY A 634 18.58 -26.38 -25.99
C GLY A 634 18.97 -25.83 -27.36
N ARG A 635 18.36 -24.68 -27.70
CA ARG A 635 18.56 -23.96 -28.96
C ARG A 635 18.96 -22.51 -28.70
N ILE A 636 20.05 -22.06 -29.31
CA ILE A 636 20.50 -20.66 -29.31
C ILE A 636 20.36 -20.11 -30.74
N VAL A 637 19.64 -19.00 -30.92
CA VAL A 637 19.34 -18.39 -32.23
C VAL A 637 19.57 -16.88 -32.19
N ASP A 638 20.20 -16.32 -33.24
CA ASP A 638 20.33 -14.87 -33.47
C ASP A 638 20.86 -14.03 -32.28
N CYS A 639 21.61 -14.67 -31.36
CA CYS A 639 22.20 -14.01 -30.21
C CYS A 639 23.52 -13.32 -30.57
N SER A 640 23.69 -12.11 -30.09
CA SER A 640 24.90 -11.30 -30.23
C SER A 640 25.73 -11.33 -28.95
N TRP A 641 27.03 -11.54 -29.10
CA TRP A 641 27.98 -11.73 -28.01
C TRP A 641 29.16 -10.79 -28.21
N SER A 642 29.60 -10.08 -27.16
CA SER A 642 30.84 -9.32 -27.22
C SER A 642 31.42 -9.02 -25.83
N GLN A 643 32.73 -8.84 -25.74
CA GLN A 643 33.44 -8.30 -24.57
C GLN A 643 33.32 -9.12 -23.25
N ASN A 644 32.77 -10.33 -23.27
CA ASN A 644 32.72 -11.24 -22.11
C ASN A 644 34.12 -11.79 -21.80
N GLN A 645 34.62 -11.64 -20.56
CA GLN A 645 36.07 -11.74 -20.28
C GLN A 645 36.68 -13.13 -20.51
N LEU A 646 35.98 -14.21 -20.14
CA LEU A 646 36.43 -15.59 -20.31
C LEU A 646 35.88 -16.26 -21.59
N GLY A 647 35.17 -15.51 -22.43
CA GLY A 647 34.59 -15.99 -23.69
C GLY A 647 33.07 -16.02 -23.71
N GLU A 648 32.51 -16.47 -24.84
CA GLU A 648 31.08 -16.32 -25.14
C GLU A 648 30.24 -17.45 -24.53
N VAL A 649 30.68 -18.71 -24.63
CA VAL A 649 29.97 -19.90 -24.10
C VAL A 649 30.96 -20.85 -23.42
N GLY A 650 30.63 -21.33 -22.23
CA GLY A 650 31.41 -22.33 -21.48
C GLY A 650 30.61 -23.59 -21.14
N ARG A 651 31.20 -24.75 -21.52
CA ARG A 651 30.66 -26.13 -21.44
C ARG A 651 29.26 -26.32 -22.04
N ALA A 652 29.06 -27.41 -22.79
CA ALA A 652 27.78 -27.69 -23.43
C ALA A 652 27.52 -29.20 -23.51
N GLY A 653 26.29 -29.59 -23.18
CA GLY A 653 25.69 -30.84 -23.63
C GLY A 653 25.23 -30.72 -25.09
N VAL A 654 24.09 -31.34 -25.42
CA VAL A 654 23.49 -31.25 -26.77
C VAL A 654 22.73 -29.93 -26.94
N VAL A 655 23.48 -28.83 -27.09
CA VAL A 655 22.94 -27.50 -27.42
C VAL A 655 23.20 -27.20 -28.90
N ALA A 656 22.13 -26.94 -29.64
CA ALA A 656 22.22 -26.48 -31.03
C ALA A 656 22.41 -24.96 -31.06
N ILE A 657 23.46 -24.50 -31.76
CA ILE A 657 23.77 -23.08 -31.94
C ILE A 657 23.56 -22.75 -33.42
N ASP A 658 22.47 -22.06 -33.73
CA ASP A 658 22.12 -21.61 -35.08
C ASP A 658 22.36 -20.09 -35.18
N GLY A 659 23.58 -19.69 -35.58
CA GLY A 659 23.91 -18.28 -35.78
C GLY A 659 25.41 -17.99 -35.99
N PRO A 660 25.77 -16.77 -36.43
CA PRO A 660 27.16 -16.34 -36.56
C PRO A 660 27.78 -16.02 -35.19
N VAL A 661 28.63 -16.92 -34.69
CA VAL A 661 29.40 -16.71 -33.47
C VAL A 661 30.69 -15.95 -33.81
N ASN A 662 30.89 -14.76 -33.22
CA ASN A 662 31.92 -13.81 -33.69
C ASN A 662 33.31 -14.05 -33.08
N ASN A 663 33.43 -14.77 -31.97
CA ASN A 663 34.69 -15.23 -31.40
C ASN A 663 34.76 -16.77 -31.41
N PRO A 664 35.96 -17.36 -31.24
CA PRO A 664 36.05 -18.81 -31.00
C PRO A 664 35.24 -19.17 -29.75
N ILE A 665 34.22 -20.01 -29.94
CA ILE A 665 33.59 -20.77 -28.85
C ILE A 665 34.71 -21.44 -28.07
N ALA A 666 34.76 -21.22 -26.75
CA ALA A 666 35.60 -22.00 -25.87
C ALA A 666 34.99 -23.41 -25.81
N VAL A 667 35.33 -24.25 -26.79
CA VAL A 667 34.94 -25.66 -26.85
C VAL A 667 35.71 -26.39 -25.75
N VAL A 668 35.22 -26.23 -24.52
CA VAL A 668 35.61 -27.06 -23.38
C VAL A 668 35.08 -28.45 -23.67
N GLU A 669 36.03 -29.39 -23.80
CA GLU A 669 35.81 -30.77 -24.18
C GLU A 669 34.57 -31.39 -23.50
N VAL A 670 33.74 -32.05 -24.31
CA VAL A 670 32.70 -32.96 -23.80
C VAL A 670 33.43 -34.16 -23.18
N VAL A 671 33.75 -34.04 -21.90
CA VAL A 671 34.23 -35.16 -21.09
C VAL A 671 33.04 -36.12 -20.93
N SER A 672 32.95 -37.09 -21.82
CA SER A 672 32.04 -38.23 -21.68
C SER A 672 32.25 -38.90 -20.31
N GLU A 673 31.20 -39.44 -19.71
CA GLU A 673 31.13 -39.97 -18.33
C GLU A 673 32.00 -41.23 -18.04
N GLY A 674 33.26 -41.24 -18.46
CA GLY A 674 34.28 -42.18 -18.04
C GLY A 674 35.21 -41.53 -17.01
N GLU A 675 35.22 -42.07 -15.79
CA GLU A 675 36.19 -41.74 -14.73
C GLU A 675 36.09 -40.34 -14.08
N MET A 676 34.90 -39.95 -13.62
CA MET A 676 34.85 -39.05 -12.46
C MET A 676 35.22 -39.82 -11.18
N GLY A 677 36.42 -39.55 -10.65
CA GLY A 677 36.78 -39.93 -9.29
C GLY A 677 35.85 -39.29 -8.26
N ALA A 678 35.68 -39.95 -7.10
CA ALA A 678 34.71 -39.54 -6.08
C ALA A 678 34.84 -38.04 -5.70
N PRO A 679 33.72 -37.32 -5.50
CA PRO A 679 33.75 -35.89 -5.21
C PRO A 679 34.55 -35.61 -3.94
N GLY A 680 35.55 -34.73 -4.08
CA GLY A 680 36.29 -34.21 -2.94
C GLY A 680 35.37 -33.46 -1.99
N GLN A 681 35.57 -33.63 -0.69
CA GLN A 681 34.74 -33.02 0.35
C GLN A 681 34.73 -31.50 0.21
N ILE A 682 33.54 -30.91 0.09
CA ILE A 682 33.31 -29.49 0.37
C ILE A 682 33.68 -29.27 1.84
N PRO A 683 34.50 -28.25 2.19
CA PRO A 683 34.77 -27.93 3.58
C PRO A 683 33.46 -27.46 4.23
N GLY A 684 32.98 -28.22 5.21
CA GLY A 684 31.71 -27.93 5.87
C GLY A 684 31.77 -26.62 6.66
N GLY A 685 31.16 -25.56 6.11
CA GLY A 685 30.51 -24.56 6.93
C GLY A 685 29.30 -25.21 7.61
N THR A 686 29.25 -25.14 8.94
CA THR A 686 28.10 -25.60 9.73
C THR A 686 26.91 -24.65 9.60
N PRO A 687 25.67 -25.13 9.87
CA PRO A 687 24.44 -24.39 9.59
C PRO A 687 24.25 -23.17 10.50
#